data_AF-A0A1C4VY25-F1
#
_entry.id   AF-A0A1C4VY25-F1
#
_cell.length_a   1.000
_cell.length_b   1.000
_cell.length_c   1.000
_cell.angle_alpha   90.00
_cell.angle_beta   90.00
_cell.angle_gamma   90.00
#
_symmetry.space_group_name_H-M   'P 1'
#
loop_
_entity.id
_entity.type
_entity.pdbx_description
1 polymer ?
#
loop_
_entity_poly.entity_id
_entity_poly.type
_entity_poly.pdbx_seq_one_letter_code
_entity_poly.pdbx_strand_id
1 'polypeptide(L)'
;MSCGCGGGCGCDPLRPPAPEVTNPPGQPALAWRVAPHSHALARMRAALAEPGLPAGVRAVAGQDADDPLLALLDAAAVMTDVVSFYTERIAQEAYLRTATELTSVRHLAGMIGYQPRPGVAAAVDIAFDVEDAPGAPSQVDVPAGTPVQSVPGQGELPQTFETGADLRAYAAWNAIPGAAAGPQEIDFATDAIWLRGTALGVRAGDGVLVVGAERRRYGRTPAHSRSGADRRRDDERWDFRVVTAVEEGPPGLAGWTRLALAERIGWRRSTPLTAEEDVQVHAFATRTNLFGWNAPMAGLLAGNDPPPPGITDGEWDDIDNPFPPGDPAPADMVEVDGDHPRIVPGSWLLLERPDYRELYAVEATDPAGDSRFGVSGRTTRVRVDITENLDTFGRRDTLVRGESRPLPAAERPLVEPVGGRRLTLVATDPPLPAGRRVVVTGFPPGGPPADPLVAAATAPPLAETAVVLACAVAADGRSMTVDLDRDLTLQYDPRGLRVRGNVAAATHGETVVQPLGSGDPTVAFQRTRTRRGPLTHVRDDSPAGARSTLEVRVDGVRWEPVPALDTAGPGDRVHTERLDDEGLTTVTTGDGRHGARLPGGVENVVATYRVGVGAAGAVRAGQLSILPRRPYGVRAAGNPAPARDWADPEQLDAARAHAPLRIRTLDRAVSVADHEDFAAGFAGVTLARSDDVWDGREQVVVVSALGAAAGGGAAPAGPELVAALRAALVAARDPGTRLAVLAGETVPFGLRVDVAHDPAYPRADVEAAVRAALAAAYTPPALGFATGVVASRTLVTVRAVPGVRACTLPRLAAPPGGAPVDLLAALPGRFAGTLRPAQVLTLAEVTIGVMS
;
A
#
# COMPACT_ATOMS: atom_id res chain seq x y z
N MET A 1 -72.63 -10.09 12.30
CA MET A 1 -73.74 -9.93 13.27
C MET A 1 -74.14 -8.47 13.26
N SER A 2 -75.41 -8.17 12.99
CA SER A 2 -75.94 -6.81 13.03
C SER A 2 -76.01 -6.33 14.48
N CYS A 3 -75.37 -5.19 14.78
CA CYS A 3 -75.60 -4.49 16.04
C CYS A 3 -76.82 -3.57 15.84
N GLY A 4 -77.97 -4.02 16.33
CA GLY A 4 -79.12 -3.15 16.59
C GLY A 4 -78.97 -2.51 17.96
N CYS A 5 -78.69 -1.21 17.99
CA CYS A 5 -78.92 -0.40 19.18
C CYS A 5 -79.39 0.99 18.73
N GLY A 6 -80.70 1.23 18.90
CA GLY A 6 -81.26 2.57 18.86
C GLY A 6 -80.86 3.33 20.13
N GLY A 7 -80.59 4.63 19.95
CA GLY A 7 -80.58 5.64 21.01
C GLY A 7 -79.50 5.51 22.08
N GLY A 8 -78.43 6.30 21.97
CA GLY A 8 -77.64 6.70 23.15
C GLY A 8 -76.12 6.50 23.10
N CYS A 9 -75.56 5.81 22.10
CA CYS A 9 -74.12 5.95 21.86
C CYS A 9 -73.89 7.27 21.12
N GLY A 10 -72.89 8.06 21.49
CA GLY A 10 -72.46 9.27 20.77
C GLY A 10 -71.91 9.00 19.36
N CYS A 11 -72.40 7.95 18.71
CA CYS A 11 -72.22 7.61 17.32
C CYS A 11 -73.08 8.58 16.51
N ASP A 12 -72.53 9.73 16.16
CA ASP A 12 -73.14 10.61 15.18
C ASP A 12 -73.36 9.81 13.87
N PRO A 13 -74.61 9.58 13.41
CA PRO A 13 -74.89 8.89 12.17
C PRO A 13 -74.31 9.61 10.93
N LEU A 14 -73.82 10.85 11.11
CA LEU A 14 -73.07 11.62 10.10
C LEU A 14 -71.57 11.33 10.07
N ARG A 15 -71.05 10.46 10.95
CA ARG A 15 -69.68 9.93 10.86
C ARG A 15 -69.68 8.58 10.13
N PRO A 16 -69.45 8.53 8.80
CA PRO A 16 -69.02 7.29 8.17
C PRO A 16 -67.74 6.79 8.85
N PRO A 17 -67.50 5.47 8.89
CA PRO A 17 -66.28 4.93 9.48
C PRO A 17 -65.09 5.62 8.81
N ALA A 18 -64.13 6.06 9.62
CA ALA A 18 -62.86 6.54 9.09
C ALA A 18 -62.31 5.49 8.11
N PRO A 19 -61.64 5.89 7.02
CA PRO A 19 -60.98 4.91 6.15
C PRO A 19 -60.14 3.98 7.03
N GLU A 20 -60.23 2.68 6.78
CA GLU A 20 -59.50 1.70 7.58
C GLU A 20 -58.01 1.80 7.22
N VAL A 21 -57.32 2.67 7.96
CA VAL A 21 -55.90 2.91 7.78
C VAL A 21 -55.14 1.74 8.41
N THR A 22 -54.76 0.77 7.59
CA THR A 22 -53.95 -0.38 8.00
C THR A 22 -52.48 -0.15 7.65
N ASN A 23 -51.61 -0.15 8.66
CA ASN A 23 -50.16 -0.06 8.48
C ASN A 23 -49.50 -1.32 9.06
N PRO A 24 -49.27 -2.35 8.25
CA PRO A 24 -48.52 -3.52 8.69
C PRO A 24 -47.12 -3.14 9.23
N PRO A 25 -46.58 -3.87 10.21
CA PRO A 25 -45.21 -3.65 10.68
C PRO A 25 -44.20 -3.79 9.54
N GLY A 26 -43.15 -2.95 9.55
CA GLY A 26 -42.03 -3.05 8.61
C GLY A 26 -42.25 -2.41 7.24
N GLN A 27 -43.35 -1.68 7.02
CA GLN A 27 -43.52 -0.90 5.79
C GLN A 27 -42.48 0.24 5.69
N PRO A 28 -42.02 0.61 4.47
CA PRO A 28 -41.10 1.73 4.27
C PRO A 28 -41.79 3.10 4.30
N ALA A 29 -43.13 3.11 4.24
CA ALA A 29 -43.97 4.29 4.35
C ALA A 29 -45.31 3.91 4.98
N LEU A 30 -45.88 4.82 5.76
CA LEU A 30 -47.25 4.73 6.26
C LEU A 30 -48.23 5.12 5.14
N ALA A 31 -49.33 4.38 5.03
CA ALA A 31 -50.55 4.91 4.46
C ALA A 31 -51.28 5.65 5.60
N TRP A 32 -51.43 6.97 5.52
CA TRP A 32 -52.10 7.76 6.57
C TRP A 32 -52.99 8.88 5.99
N ARG A 33 -53.51 8.68 4.77
CA ARG A 33 -54.50 9.59 4.19
C ARG A 33 -55.87 9.41 4.84
N VAL A 34 -56.15 10.25 5.83
CA VAL A 34 -57.40 10.26 6.60
C VAL A 34 -58.62 10.77 5.81
N ALA A 35 -58.42 11.60 4.78
CA ALA A 35 -59.51 12.18 3.98
C ALA A 35 -59.08 12.48 2.53
N PRO A 36 -58.81 11.45 1.71
CA PRO A 36 -58.51 11.67 0.29
C PRO A 36 -59.70 12.31 -0.43
N HIS A 37 -59.44 13.05 -1.51
CA HIS A 37 -60.45 13.85 -2.23
C HIS A 37 -61.76 13.09 -2.48
N SER A 38 -61.68 11.91 -3.10
CA SER A 38 -62.85 11.11 -3.47
C SER A 38 -63.69 10.71 -2.25
N HIS A 39 -63.03 10.42 -1.13
CA HIS A 39 -63.69 10.09 0.12
C HIS A 39 -64.33 11.32 0.76
N ALA A 40 -63.62 12.45 0.81
CA ALA A 40 -64.15 13.69 1.37
C ALA A 40 -65.35 14.23 0.57
N LEU A 41 -65.28 14.20 -0.76
CA LEU A 41 -66.39 14.61 -1.63
C LEU A 41 -67.60 13.69 -1.46
N ALA A 42 -67.39 12.37 -1.42
CA ALA A 42 -68.46 11.40 -1.17
C ALA A 42 -69.12 11.65 0.20
N ARG A 43 -68.33 11.96 1.24
CA ARG A 43 -68.85 12.31 2.57
C ARG A 43 -69.68 13.58 2.56
N MET A 44 -69.21 14.64 1.90
CA MET A 44 -69.94 15.90 1.81
C MET A 44 -71.24 15.74 1.03
N ARG A 45 -71.25 14.96 -0.06
CA ARG A 45 -72.49 14.61 -0.78
C ARG A 45 -73.45 13.79 0.08
N ALA A 46 -72.95 12.79 0.81
CA ALA A 46 -73.78 11.99 1.70
C ALA A 46 -74.40 12.83 2.83
N ALA A 47 -73.64 13.78 3.39
CA ALA A 47 -74.16 14.72 4.37
C ALA A 47 -75.26 15.62 3.80
N LEU A 48 -75.11 16.11 2.57
CA LEU A 48 -76.15 16.91 1.90
C LEU A 48 -77.40 16.08 1.56
N ALA A 49 -77.26 14.78 1.32
CA ALA A 49 -78.36 13.86 1.04
C ALA A 49 -79.16 13.43 2.29
N GLU A 50 -78.81 13.92 3.49
CA GLU A 50 -79.43 13.48 4.74
C GLU A 50 -80.96 13.77 4.74
N PRO A 51 -81.81 12.78 5.12
CA PRO A 51 -83.26 12.94 5.09
C PRO A 51 -83.81 14.11 5.91
N GLY A 52 -83.10 14.51 6.99
CA GLY A 52 -83.49 15.61 7.87
C GLY A 52 -83.27 17.02 7.29
N LEU A 53 -82.53 17.15 6.17
CA LEU A 53 -82.25 18.43 5.53
C LEU A 53 -83.37 18.87 4.58
N PRO A 54 -83.55 20.20 4.35
CA PRO A 54 -84.52 20.72 3.39
C PRO A 54 -84.34 20.15 1.98
N ALA A 55 -85.44 19.94 1.25
CA ALA A 55 -85.43 19.31 -0.08
C ALA A 55 -84.50 20.02 -1.08
N GLY A 56 -84.41 21.35 -1.03
CA GLY A 56 -83.50 22.13 -1.88
C GLY A 56 -82.02 21.88 -1.59
N VAL A 57 -81.66 21.57 -0.34
CA VAL A 57 -80.28 21.22 0.06
C VAL A 57 -79.94 19.80 -0.40
N ARG A 58 -80.89 18.87 -0.23
CA ARG A 58 -80.73 17.47 -0.69
C ARG A 58 -80.59 17.35 -2.20
N ALA A 59 -81.22 18.25 -2.97
CA ALA A 59 -81.11 18.28 -4.42
C ALA A 59 -79.68 18.56 -4.92
N VAL A 60 -78.83 19.21 -4.11
CA VAL A 60 -77.42 19.50 -4.45
C VAL A 60 -76.57 18.22 -4.48
N ALA A 61 -76.89 17.22 -3.65
CA ALA A 61 -76.10 15.99 -3.53
C ALA A 61 -76.05 15.14 -4.82
N GLY A 62 -77.06 15.30 -5.70
CA GLY A 62 -77.20 14.57 -6.96
C GLY A 62 -76.92 15.39 -8.22
N GLN A 63 -76.40 16.62 -8.10
CA GLN A 63 -76.06 17.45 -9.25
C GLN A 63 -74.78 16.96 -9.97
N ASP A 64 -74.65 17.32 -11.24
CA ASP A 64 -73.48 17.03 -12.07
C ASP A 64 -72.26 17.86 -11.65
N ALA A 65 -71.06 17.35 -11.94
CA ALA A 65 -69.77 17.96 -11.56
C ALA A 65 -69.60 19.42 -12.03
N ASP A 66 -70.32 19.83 -13.07
CA ASP A 66 -70.26 21.18 -13.64
C ASP A 66 -71.16 22.20 -12.88
N ASP A 67 -71.92 21.76 -11.87
CA ASP A 67 -72.74 22.63 -11.03
C ASP A 67 -71.86 23.50 -10.10
N PRO A 68 -72.06 24.84 -10.04
CA PRO A 68 -71.25 25.73 -9.22
C PRO A 68 -71.25 25.43 -7.71
N LEU A 69 -72.35 24.92 -7.15
CA LEU A 69 -72.41 24.54 -5.74
C LEU A 69 -71.63 23.24 -5.48
N LEU A 70 -71.64 22.32 -6.45
CA LEU A 70 -70.83 21.12 -6.37
C LEU A 70 -69.33 21.41 -6.59
N ALA A 71 -68.99 22.39 -7.43
CA ALA A 71 -67.62 22.87 -7.58
C ALA A 71 -67.04 23.42 -6.27
N LEU A 72 -67.87 24.05 -5.41
CA LEU A 72 -67.43 24.48 -4.06
C LEU A 72 -67.13 23.30 -3.13
N LEU A 73 -67.93 22.22 -3.22
CA LEU A 73 -67.70 20.99 -2.44
C LEU A 73 -66.47 20.24 -2.95
N ASP A 74 -66.25 20.24 -4.27
CA ASP A 74 -65.06 19.70 -4.90
C ASP A 74 -63.80 20.46 -4.46
N ALA A 75 -63.84 21.80 -4.48
CA ALA A 75 -62.76 22.64 -3.97
C ALA A 75 -62.48 22.38 -2.47
N ALA A 76 -63.52 22.22 -1.64
CA ALA A 76 -63.36 21.83 -0.24
C ALA A 76 -62.75 20.42 -0.11
N ALA A 77 -63.09 19.48 -0.99
CA ALA A 77 -62.53 18.13 -1.01
C ALA A 77 -61.05 18.14 -1.40
N VAL A 78 -60.65 19.00 -2.34
CA VAL A 78 -59.24 19.23 -2.68
C VAL A 78 -58.49 19.77 -1.47
N MET A 79 -59.03 20.75 -0.76
CA MET A 79 -58.41 21.27 0.48
C MET A 79 -58.22 20.16 1.52
N THR A 80 -59.21 19.28 1.70
CA THR A 80 -59.07 18.15 2.63
C THR A 80 -58.01 17.14 2.19
N ASP A 81 -57.87 16.88 0.88
CA ASP A 81 -56.83 15.99 0.36
C ASP A 81 -55.43 16.58 0.58
N VAL A 82 -55.26 17.88 0.35
CA VAL A 82 -54.00 18.60 0.61
C VAL A 82 -53.63 18.55 2.09
N VAL A 83 -54.58 18.83 3.00
CA VAL A 83 -54.33 18.71 4.45
C VAL A 83 -54.01 17.26 4.82
N SER A 84 -54.76 16.30 4.28
CA SER A 84 -54.53 14.87 4.53
C SER A 84 -53.14 14.43 4.05
N PHE A 85 -52.67 14.95 2.91
CA PHE A 85 -51.31 14.72 2.40
C PHE A 85 -50.26 15.23 3.39
N TYR A 86 -50.38 16.47 3.89
CA TYR A 86 -49.43 17.01 4.86
C TYR A 86 -49.45 16.25 6.19
N THR A 87 -50.63 15.86 6.70
CA THR A 87 -50.71 15.05 7.93
C THR A 87 -50.07 13.67 7.77
N GLU A 88 -50.17 13.07 6.58
CA GLU A 88 -49.46 11.83 6.27
C GLU A 88 -47.95 12.06 6.26
N ARG A 89 -47.45 13.13 5.62
CA ARG A 89 -46.01 13.47 5.65
C ARG A 89 -45.51 13.67 7.07
N ILE A 90 -46.24 14.40 7.91
CA ILE A 90 -45.89 14.59 9.34
C ILE A 90 -45.88 13.24 10.08
N ALA A 91 -46.84 12.35 9.79
CA ALA A 91 -46.87 11.02 10.40
C ALA A 91 -45.67 10.14 9.97
N GLN A 92 -45.18 10.28 8.73
CA GLN A 92 -43.96 9.58 8.29
C GLN A 92 -42.76 9.97 9.16
N GLU A 93 -42.65 11.24 9.55
CA GLU A 93 -41.54 11.75 10.37
C GLU A 93 -41.55 11.27 11.83
N ALA A 94 -42.64 10.62 12.28
CA ALA A 94 -42.77 10.15 13.66
C ALA A 94 -42.09 8.80 13.95
N TYR A 95 -41.67 8.05 12.92
CA TYR A 95 -41.00 6.75 13.11
C TYR A 95 -39.68 6.69 12.35
N LEU A 96 -38.68 6.07 12.98
CA LEU A 96 -37.32 5.99 12.42
C LEU A 96 -37.29 5.38 11.02
N ARG A 97 -38.10 4.34 10.76
CA ARG A 97 -38.16 3.66 9.46
C ARG A 97 -38.92 4.44 8.37
N THR A 98 -39.67 5.46 8.72
CA THR A 98 -40.48 6.20 7.73
C THR A 98 -40.05 7.65 7.57
N ALA A 99 -39.31 8.20 8.54
CA ALA A 99 -38.79 9.56 8.51
C ALA A 99 -37.87 9.78 7.30
N THR A 100 -38.08 10.91 6.63
CA THR A 100 -37.35 11.34 5.42
C THR A 100 -36.51 12.57 5.68
N GLU A 101 -36.73 13.28 6.80
CA GLU A 101 -35.90 14.40 7.22
C GLU A 101 -34.85 13.98 8.25
N LEU A 102 -33.62 14.48 8.07
CA LEU A 102 -32.49 14.14 8.93
C LEU A 102 -32.67 14.64 10.36
N THR A 103 -33.29 15.81 10.52
CA THR A 103 -33.63 16.38 11.82
C THR A 103 -34.60 15.47 12.59
N SER A 104 -35.62 14.92 11.95
CA SER A 104 -36.56 13.96 12.58
C SER A 104 -35.84 12.70 13.03
N VAL A 105 -35.01 12.11 12.18
CA VAL A 105 -34.21 10.92 12.50
C VAL A 105 -33.29 11.20 13.69
N ARG A 106 -32.61 12.35 13.73
CA ARG A 106 -31.76 12.78 14.85
C ARG A 106 -32.54 12.91 16.15
N HIS A 107 -33.71 13.53 16.13
CA HIS A 107 -34.54 13.67 17.33
C HIS A 107 -35.05 12.31 17.82
N LEU A 108 -35.53 11.46 16.91
CA LEU A 108 -36.02 10.13 17.26
C LEU A 108 -34.91 9.24 17.82
N ALA A 109 -33.73 9.25 17.18
CA ALA A 109 -32.56 8.54 17.64
C ALA A 109 -32.03 9.12 18.97
N GLY A 110 -32.13 10.43 19.16
CA GLY A 110 -31.76 11.10 20.40
C GLY A 110 -32.59 10.63 21.61
N MET A 111 -33.85 10.23 21.42
CA MET A 111 -34.69 9.70 22.50
C MET A 111 -34.17 8.37 23.08
N ILE A 112 -33.42 7.61 22.27
CA ILE A 112 -32.79 6.35 22.69
C ILE A 112 -31.29 6.52 23.01
N GLY A 113 -30.83 7.77 23.16
CA GLY A 113 -29.43 8.09 23.45
C GLY A 113 -28.48 7.87 22.27
N TYR A 114 -29.00 7.69 21.04
CA TYR A 114 -28.19 7.57 19.84
C TYR A 114 -27.99 8.95 19.19
N GLN A 115 -26.74 9.32 18.96
CA GLN A 115 -26.37 10.48 18.16
C GLN A 115 -25.70 9.97 16.88
N PRO A 116 -26.13 10.42 15.69
CA PRO A 116 -25.48 10.02 14.45
C PRO A 116 -24.00 10.33 14.48
N ARG A 117 -23.21 9.43 13.93
CA ARG A 117 -21.76 9.49 14.02
C ARG A 117 -21.24 10.76 13.35
N PRO A 118 -20.30 11.49 13.98
CA PRO A 118 -19.68 12.64 13.35
C PRO A 118 -18.81 12.19 12.18
N GLY A 119 -18.52 13.13 11.27
CA GLY A 119 -17.48 12.90 10.28
C GLY A 119 -16.12 12.82 10.96
N VAL A 120 -15.25 11.95 10.46
CA VAL A 120 -13.87 11.78 10.97
C VAL A 120 -12.90 12.46 10.01
N ALA A 121 -11.92 13.17 10.57
CA ALA A 121 -10.84 13.76 9.80
C ALA A 121 -9.99 12.70 9.10
N ALA A 122 -9.59 13.00 7.87
CA ALA A 122 -8.64 12.17 7.15
C ALA A 122 -7.27 12.18 7.84
N ALA A 123 -6.60 11.04 7.81
CA ALA A 123 -5.22 10.90 8.26
C ALA A 123 -4.29 10.82 7.05
N VAL A 124 -3.11 11.41 7.18
CA VAL A 124 -2.08 11.39 6.14
C VAL A 124 -0.69 11.41 6.77
N ASP A 125 0.29 10.83 6.08
CA ASP A 125 1.69 10.95 6.44
C ASP A 125 2.34 12.02 5.56
N ILE A 126 2.86 13.07 6.21
CA ILE A 126 3.54 14.18 5.53
C ILE A 126 5.05 13.95 5.63
N ALA A 127 5.69 13.81 4.48
CA ALA A 127 7.14 13.80 4.36
C ALA A 127 7.67 15.23 4.17
N PHE A 128 8.59 15.64 5.04
CA PHE A 128 9.27 16.94 4.97
C PHE A 128 10.65 16.79 4.36
N ASP A 129 10.97 17.61 3.35
CA ASP A 129 12.32 17.73 2.83
C ASP A 129 13.00 18.89 3.56
N VAL A 130 14.10 18.61 4.25
CA VAL A 130 14.99 19.60 4.87
C VAL A 130 15.96 20.14 3.81
N GLU A 131 16.36 21.40 3.93
CA GLU A 131 17.36 22.00 3.05
C GLU A 131 18.71 21.28 3.20
N ASP A 132 19.27 20.81 2.08
CA ASP A 132 20.52 20.03 2.01
C ASP A 132 21.65 20.78 1.29
N ALA A 133 21.42 22.04 0.92
CA ALA A 133 22.44 22.92 0.37
C ALA A 133 23.62 23.13 1.34
N PRO A 134 24.87 23.28 0.83
CA PRO A 134 26.03 23.57 1.67
C PRO A 134 25.80 24.81 2.56
N GLY A 135 25.97 24.65 3.88
CA GLY A 135 25.77 25.71 4.87
C GLY A 135 24.35 25.80 5.45
N ALA A 136 23.39 25.01 4.94
CA ALA A 136 22.07 24.86 5.54
C ALA A 136 22.12 24.04 6.85
N PRO A 137 21.16 24.22 7.76
CA PRO A 137 21.08 23.39 8.96
C PRO A 137 20.80 21.92 8.59
N SER A 138 21.63 21.01 9.09
CA SER A 138 21.48 19.56 8.85
C SER A 138 20.26 18.93 9.53
N GLN A 139 19.61 19.66 10.44
CA GLN A 139 18.44 19.25 11.19
C GLN A 139 17.51 20.43 11.52
N VAL A 140 16.21 20.16 11.62
CA VAL A 140 15.15 21.15 11.85
C VAL A 140 14.06 20.57 12.74
N ASP A 141 13.47 21.40 13.60
CA ASP A 141 12.24 21.07 14.33
C ASP A 141 11.01 21.51 13.54
N VAL A 142 10.08 20.58 13.34
CA VAL A 142 8.75 20.82 12.79
C VAL A 142 7.75 20.66 13.93
N PRO A 143 7.18 21.75 14.48
CA PRO A 143 6.25 21.67 15.59
C PRO A 143 4.94 20.94 15.23
N ALA A 144 4.27 20.39 16.24
CA ALA A 144 2.87 20.01 16.15
C ALA A 144 2.01 21.22 15.74
N GLY A 145 0.94 20.97 14.97
CA GLY A 145 0.09 22.03 14.43
C GLY A 145 0.66 22.74 13.20
N THR A 146 1.80 22.28 12.64
CA THR A 146 2.34 22.82 11.38
C THR A 146 1.35 22.54 10.24
N PRO A 147 0.80 23.57 9.57
CA PRO A 147 -0.20 23.37 8.53
C PRO A 147 0.46 23.03 7.19
N VAL A 148 -0.14 22.08 6.46
CA VAL A 148 0.14 21.79 5.05
C VAL A 148 -1.17 21.78 4.29
N GLN A 149 -1.21 22.48 3.16
CA GLN A 149 -2.41 22.66 2.35
C GLN A 149 -2.34 21.91 1.03
N SER A 150 -3.51 21.45 0.60
CA SER A 150 -3.68 20.87 -0.73
C SER A 150 -3.64 21.94 -1.81
N VAL A 151 -3.13 21.55 -2.98
CA VAL A 151 -3.37 22.31 -4.21
C VAL A 151 -4.81 22.02 -4.66
N PRO A 152 -5.70 23.02 -4.70
CA PRO A 152 -7.10 22.79 -5.08
C PRO A 152 -7.23 22.46 -6.57
N GLY A 153 -8.16 21.57 -6.91
CA GLY A 153 -8.64 21.40 -8.27
C GLY A 153 -9.47 22.59 -8.75
N GLN A 154 -9.94 22.54 -10.01
CA GLN A 154 -10.80 23.58 -10.56
C GLN A 154 -12.14 23.63 -9.78
N GLY A 155 -12.41 24.75 -9.10
CA GLY A 155 -13.62 24.94 -8.30
C GLY A 155 -13.55 24.38 -6.87
N GLU A 156 -12.42 23.83 -6.45
CA GLU A 156 -12.21 23.33 -5.08
C GLU A 156 -11.53 24.39 -4.19
N LEU A 157 -11.71 24.27 -2.87
CA LEU A 157 -10.99 25.07 -1.89
C LEU A 157 -9.77 24.30 -1.34
N PRO A 158 -8.65 24.98 -1.00
CA PRO A 158 -7.53 24.34 -0.32
C PRO A 158 -7.97 23.66 0.98
N GLN A 159 -7.52 22.43 1.20
CA GLN A 159 -7.80 21.63 2.39
C GLN A 159 -6.57 21.65 3.29
N THR A 160 -6.75 21.92 4.59
CA THR A 160 -5.64 22.09 5.54
C THR A 160 -5.47 20.84 6.40
N PHE A 161 -4.23 20.35 6.48
CA PHE A 161 -3.81 19.30 7.39
C PHE A 161 -2.83 19.87 8.40
N GLU A 162 -2.92 19.44 9.65
CA GLU A 162 -2.02 19.86 10.71
C GLU A 162 -1.28 18.65 11.31
N THR A 163 0.02 18.80 11.54
CA THR A 163 0.86 17.75 12.17
C THR A 163 0.39 17.46 13.60
N GLY A 164 0.35 16.18 13.98
CA GLY A 164 -0.14 15.76 15.30
C GLY A 164 0.89 15.82 16.42
N ALA A 165 2.19 15.83 16.09
CA ALA A 165 3.29 15.83 17.05
C ALA A 165 4.50 16.59 16.50
N ASP A 166 5.39 17.00 17.40
CA ASP A 166 6.69 17.58 17.04
C ASP A 166 7.54 16.54 16.31
N LEU A 167 8.25 16.97 15.26
CA LEU A 167 9.14 16.14 14.46
C LEU A 167 10.52 16.78 14.37
N ARG A 168 11.55 16.07 14.84
CA ARG A 168 12.94 16.35 14.50
C ARG A 168 13.27 15.75 13.13
N ALA A 169 13.47 16.61 12.13
CA ALA A 169 13.78 16.25 10.75
C ALA A 169 15.28 16.45 10.45
N TYR A 170 15.84 15.64 9.56
CA TYR A 170 17.26 15.66 9.16
C TYR A 170 17.41 15.64 7.64
N ALA A 171 18.36 16.41 7.09
CA ALA A 171 18.63 16.41 5.64
C ALA A 171 18.98 15.01 5.11
N ALA A 172 19.73 14.22 5.90
CA ALA A 172 20.11 12.85 5.55
C ALA A 172 18.91 11.89 5.41
N TRP A 173 17.72 12.27 5.91
CA TRP A 173 16.52 11.42 5.90
C TRP A 173 15.45 11.87 4.89
N ASN A 174 15.78 12.83 4.03
CA ASN A 174 14.87 13.33 3.00
C ASN A 174 14.37 12.22 2.07
N ALA A 175 15.27 11.39 1.55
CA ALA A 175 14.94 10.26 0.66
C ALA A 175 16.09 9.23 0.64
N ILE A 176 16.15 8.39 1.66
CA ILE A 176 17.22 7.41 1.87
C ILE A 176 17.14 6.32 0.79
N PRO A 177 18.17 6.12 -0.05
CA PRO A 177 18.14 5.09 -1.07
C PRO A 177 18.14 3.68 -0.50
N GLY A 178 17.36 2.79 -1.12
CA GLY A 178 17.57 1.35 -0.98
C GLY A 178 18.94 0.94 -1.51
N ALA A 179 19.49 -0.15 -1.00
CA ALA A 179 20.69 -0.74 -1.59
C ALA A 179 20.37 -1.23 -3.02
N ALA A 180 21.02 -0.63 -4.02
CA ALA A 180 20.88 -1.02 -5.42
C ALA A 180 21.91 -2.07 -5.87
N ALA A 181 22.91 -2.33 -5.03
CA ALA A 181 23.95 -3.32 -5.24
C ALA A 181 24.29 -3.99 -3.91
N GLY A 182 24.76 -5.24 -3.99
CA GLY A 182 25.22 -6.01 -2.85
C GLY A 182 26.42 -6.88 -3.21
N PRO A 183 27.04 -7.55 -2.24
CA PRO A 183 28.14 -8.48 -2.49
C PRO A 183 27.75 -9.55 -3.54
N GLN A 184 28.67 -9.84 -4.45
CA GLN A 184 28.53 -10.96 -5.40
C GLN A 184 29.21 -12.20 -4.84
N GLU A 185 28.43 -13.23 -4.54
CA GLU A 185 28.97 -14.55 -4.24
C GLU A 185 29.25 -15.29 -5.56
N ILE A 186 30.47 -15.81 -5.71
CA ILE A 186 30.89 -16.61 -6.86
C ILE A 186 31.14 -18.03 -6.35
N ASP A 187 30.18 -18.91 -6.62
CA ASP A 187 30.11 -20.28 -6.10
C ASP A 187 29.94 -21.32 -7.22
N PHE A 188 29.75 -22.59 -6.86
CA PHE A 188 29.57 -23.69 -7.81
C PHE A 188 28.31 -23.55 -8.72
N ALA A 189 27.33 -22.74 -8.31
CA ALA A 189 26.13 -22.50 -9.10
C ALA A 189 26.30 -21.37 -10.12
N THR A 190 27.38 -20.60 -10.02
CA THR A 190 27.61 -19.38 -10.81
C THR A 190 27.90 -19.69 -12.27
N ASP A 191 27.01 -19.27 -13.17
CA ASP A 191 27.14 -19.33 -14.63
C ASP A 191 27.25 -17.94 -15.29
N ALA A 192 27.17 -16.87 -14.51
CA ALA A 192 27.38 -15.50 -14.97
C ALA A 192 28.03 -14.64 -13.89
N ILE A 193 28.89 -13.71 -14.29
CA ILE A 193 29.59 -12.78 -13.39
C ILE A 193 29.18 -11.35 -13.75
N TRP A 194 28.75 -10.60 -12.73
CA TRP A 194 28.49 -9.17 -12.83
C TRP A 194 29.74 -8.36 -12.57
N LEU A 195 29.94 -7.31 -13.37
CA LEU A 195 31.03 -6.37 -13.25
C LEU A 195 30.49 -4.95 -13.16
N ARG A 196 31.06 -4.15 -12.26
CA ARG A 196 30.72 -2.73 -12.13
C ARG A 196 31.49 -1.90 -13.16
N GLY A 197 30.78 -1.30 -14.10
CA GLY A 197 31.30 -0.52 -15.22
C GLY A 197 30.86 -1.06 -16.59
N THR A 198 31.09 -0.28 -17.64
CA THR A 198 30.92 -0.65 -19.05
C THR A 198 32.25 -0.47 -19.79
N ALA A 199 32.35 -0.93 -21.04
CA ALA A 199 33.57 -0.85 -21.84
C ALA A 199 34.79 -1.47 -21.14
N LEU A 200 34.58 -2.56 -20.41
CA LEU A 200 35.63 -3.23 -19.63
C LEU A 200 36.60 -4.03 -20.50
N GLY A 201 36.43 -4.03 -21.83
CA GLY A 201 37.35 -4.66 -22.78
C GLY A 201 37.35 -6.20 -22.74
N VAL A 202 36.26 -6.82 -22.30
CA VAL A 202 36.03 -8.28 -22.32
C VAL A 202 35.08 -8.59 -23.47
N ARG A 203 35.36 -9.65 -24.24
CA ARG A 203 34.57 -10.09 -25.40
C ARG A 203 34.16 -11.55 -25.27
N ALA A 204 33.14 -11.95 -26.03
CA ALA A 204 32.83 -13.37 -26.20
C ALA A 204 34.04 -14.09 -26.82
N GLY A 205 34.43 -15.22 -26.23
CA GLY A 205 35.64 -15.98 -26.53
C GLY A 205 36.83 -15.68 -25.60
N ASP A 206 36.79 -14.60 -24.83
CA ASP A 206 37.84 -14.28 -23.86
C ASP A 206 37.80 -15.22 -22.66
N GLY A 207 38.96 -15.40 -22.04
CA GLY A 207 39.12 -16.18 -20.83
C GLY A 207 39.04 -15.31 -19.58
N VAL A 208 38.22 -15.71 -18.62
CA VAL A 208 38.18 -15.13 -17.28
C VAL A 208 38.67 -16.13 -16.25
N LEU A 209 39.48 -15.64 -15.31
CA LEU A 209 39.99 -16.37 -14.17
C LEU A 209 39.24 -15.94 -12.92
N VAL A 210 38.74 -16.89 -12.14
CA VAL A 210 38.25 -16.70 -10.78
C VAL A 210 39.28 -17.31 -9.85
N VAL A 211 39.83 -16.52 -8.93
CA VAL A 211 40.93 -16.97 -8.06
C VAL A 211 40.76 -16.41 -6.65
N GLY A 212 40.92 -17.27 -5.65
CA GLY A 212 40.89 -16.87 -4.24
C GLY A 212 42.28 -16.66 -3.66
N ALA A 213 42.34 -16.10 -2.45
CA ALA A 213 43.57 -15.97 -1.67
C ALA A 213 44.22 -17.33 -1.38
N GLU A 214 43.46 -18.43 -1.41
CA GLU A 214 43.93 -19.80 -1.27
C GLU A 214 45.01 -20.12 -2.30
N ARG A 215 44.77 -19.87 -3.59
CA ARG A 215 45.76 -20.15 -4.64
C ARG A 215 47.02 -19.30 -4.48
N ARG A 216 46.93 -18.06 -3.98
CA ARG A 216 48.12 -17.22 -3.72
C ARG A 216 48.98 -17.73 -2.55
N ARG A 217 48.38 -18.48 -1.62
CA ARG A 217 49.09 -19.13 -0.51
C ARG A 217 49.59 -20.51 -0.88
N TYR A 218 49.05 -21.08 -1.96
CA TYR A 218 49.35 -22.43 -2.41
C TYR A 218 50.86 -22.63 -2.67
N GLY A 219 51.40 -23.76 -2.23
CA GLY A 219 52.80 -24.13 -2.47
C GLY A 219 53.84 -23.39 -1.62
N ARG A 220 53.43 -22.38 -0.84
CA ARG A 220 54.34 -21.62 0.07
C ARG A 220 54.53 -22.27 1.44
N THR A 221 53.75 -23.30 1.78
CA THR A 221 53.87 -24.08 3.02
C THR A 221 54.39 -25.50 2.73
N PRO A 222 55.49 -25.97 3.37
CA PRO A 222 56.03 -27.31 3.13
C PRO A 222 55.00 -28.43 3.37
N ALA A 223 54.93 -29.42 2.47
CA ALA A 223 53.93 -30.51 2.52
C ALA A 223 53.89 -31.32 3.84
N HIS A 224 54.99 -31.30 4.60
CA HIS A 224 55.22 -32.10 5.80
C HIS A 224 54.66 -31.49 7.10
N SER A 225 54.17 -30.23 7.06
CA SER A 225 53.64 -29.52 8.23
C SER A 225 52.12 -29.33 8.23
N ARG A 226 51.39 -29.96 7.31
CA ARG A 226 49.96 -29.68 7.09
C ARG A 226 49.04 -30.56 7.96
N SER A 227 48.30 -29.95 8.89
CA SER A 227 47.14 -30.59 9.55
C SER A 227 45.95 -30.72 8.57
N GLY A 228 44.92 -31.50 8.91
CA GLY A 228 43.70 -31.60 8.09
C GLY A 228 42.95 -30.28 7.86
N ALA A 229 43.17 -29.28 8.72
CA ALA A 229 42.66 -27.91 8.56
C ALA A 229 43.56 -27.04 7.65
N ASP A 230 44.87 -27.30 7.60
CA ASP A 230 45.81 -26.58 6.72
C ASP A 230 45.64 -26.95 5.26
N ARG A 231 45.24 -28.20 4.96
CA ARG A 231 44.97 -28.67 3.59
C ARG A 231 43.81 -27.95 2.90
N ARG A 232 42.90 -27.30 3.64
CA ARG A 232 41.81 -26.48 3.05
C ARG A 232 42.20 -25.03 2.82
N ARG A 233 43.24 -24.52 3.49
CA ARG A 233 43.74 -23.13 3.35
C ARG A 233 44.84 -22.98 2.29
N ASP A 234 45.48 -24.08 1.93
CA ASP A 234 46.59 -24.25 0.97
C ASP A 234 46.13 -25.28 -0.09
N ASP A 235 45.19 -24.85 -0.94
CA ASP A 235 44.46 -25.65 -1.93
C ASP A 235 44.44 -24.89 -3.28
N GLU A 236 44.46 -25.58 -4.41
CA GLU A 236 44.51 -24.99 -5.76
C GLU A 236 43.14 -24.46 -6.21
N ARG A 237 42.54 -23.59 -5.40
CA ARG A 237 41.18 -23.10 -5.63
C ARG A 237 41.18 -21.93 -6.59
N TRP A 238 41.03 -22.25 -7.87
CA TRP A 238 40.83 -21.31 -8.95
C TRP A 238 40.02 -21.97 -10.07
N ASP A 239 39.43 -21.14 -10.93
CA ASP A 239 38.66 -21.59 -12.08
C ASP A 239 38.92 -20.70 -13.28
N PHE A 240 39.06 -21.33 -14.44
CA PHE A 240 39.10 -20.62 -15.72
C PHE A 240 37.84 -20.91 -16.52
N ARG A 241 37.16 -19.85 -16.99
CA ARG A 241 35.96 -19.96 -17.83
C ARG A 241 36.08 -19.09 -19.07
N VAL A 242 35.55 -19.60 -20.18
CA VAL A 242 35.41 -18.84 -21.42
C VAL A 242 34.10 -18.07 -21.37
N VAL A 243 34.15 -16.79 -21.73
CA VAL A 243 32.97 -15.94 -21.83
C VAL A 243 32.22 -16.25 -23.12
N THR A 244 30.93 -16.53 -23.05
CA THR A 244 30.09 -16.81 -24.23
C THR A 244 29.30 -15.60 -24.70
N ALA A 245 28.96 -14.68 -23.80
CA ALA A 245 28.28 -13.44 -24.11
C ALA A 245 28.68 -12.33 -23.12
N VAL A 246 28.66 -11.09 -23.61
CA VAL A 246 28.91 -9.88 -22.82
C VAL A 246 27.73 -8.94 -23.05
N GLU A 247 27.02 -8.62 -21.97
CA GLU A 247 25.90 -7.69 -22.00
C GLU A 247 26.30 -6.42 -21.25
N GLU A 248 26.65 -5.36 -21.99
CA GLU A 248 26.99 -4.06 -21.41
C GLU A 248 25.72 -3.20 -21.24
N GLY A 249 25.53 -2.66 -20.05
CA GLY A 249 24.33 -1.90 -19.69
C GLY A 249 23.02 -2.66 -19.94
N PRO A 250 22.79 -3.83 -19.30
CA PRO A 250 21.52 -4.53 -19.41
C PRO A 250 20.33 -3.59 -19.11
N PRO A 251 19.12 -3.87 -19.62
CA PRO A 251 17.97 -2.98 -19.46
C PRO A 251 17.74 -2.50 -18.01
N GLY A 252 17.92 -1.20 -17.79
CA GLY A 252 17.78 -0.54 -16.48
C GLY A 252 18.92 -0.80 -15.48
N LEU A 253 20.06 -1.32 -15.94
CA LEU A 253 21.30 -1.53 -15.17
C LEU A 253 22.47 -0.82 -15.87
N ALA A 254 22.27 0.43 -16.26
CA ALA A 254 23.31 1.26 -16.82
C ALA A 254 24.53 1.32 -15.87
N GLY A 255 25.74 1.16 -16.43
CA GLY A 255 26.97 1.08 -15.63
C GLY A 255 27.28 -0.31 -15.08
N TRP A 256 26.55 -1.36 -15.47
CA TRP A 256 26.90 -2.75 -15.19
C TRP A 256 27.20 -3.52 -16.47
N THR A 257 28.03 -4.55 -16.36
CA THR A 257 28.27 -5.53 -17.42
C THR A 257 28.01 -6.93 -16.87
N ARG A 258 27.29 -7.76 -17.64
CA ARG A 258 27.07 -9.18 -17.32
C ARG A 258 27.87 -10.06 -18.26
N LEU A 259 28.73 -10.90 -17.70
CA LEU A 259 29.46 -11.93 -18.43
C LEU A 259 28.75 -13.27 -18.30
N ALA A 260 28.34 -13.88 -19.41
CA ALA A 260 27.86 -15.26 -19.42
C ALA A 260 29.06 -16.22 -19.59
N LEU A 261 29.11 -17.27 -18.79
CA LEU A 261 30.19 -18.26 -18.80
C LEU A 261 29.79 -19.49 -19.63
N ALA A 262 30.75 -20.11 -20.31
CA ALA A 262 30.53 -21.34 -21.08
C ALA A 262 30.11 -22.51 -20.20
N GLU A 263 30.62 -22.53 -18.96
CA GLU A 263 30.36 -23.55 -17.96
C GLU A 263 30.26 -22.89 -16.59
N ARG A 264 29.55 -23.54 -15.66
CA ARG A 264 29.48 -23.09 -14.26
C ARG A 264 30.84 -23.15 -13.57
N ILE A 265 31.07 -22.27 -12.62
CA ILE A 265 32.26 -22.26 -11.76
C ILE A 265 32.36 -23.57 -10.96
N GLY A 266 33.59 -24.01 -10.69
CA GLY A 266 33.95 -25.23 -9.99
C GLY A 266 34.15 -26.49 -10.84
N TRP A 267 35.00 -27.39 -10.33
CA TRP A 267 35.33 -28.69 -10.92
C TRP A 267 34.63 -29.85 -10.20
N ARG A 268 34.12 -30.86 -10.92
CA ARG A 268 33.48 -32.05 -10.33
C ARG A 268 34.47 -33.20 -10.09
N ARG A 269 35.07 -33.28 -8.90
CA ARG A 269 35.76 -34.49 -8.42
C ARG A 269 35.44 -34.73 -6.94
N SER A 270 34.27 -35.33 -6.67
CA SER A 270 33.71 -35.66 -5.33
C SER A 270 33.46 -34.49 -4.34
N THR A 271 34.11 -33.33 -4.50
CA THR A 271 33.86 -32.09 -3.74
C THR A 271 33.92 -30.89 -4.70
N PRO A 272 33.02 -29.89 -4.62
CA PRO A 272 33.16 -28.66 -5.38
C PRO A 272 34.40 -27.91 -4.89
N LEU A 273 35.38 -27.67 -5.77
CA LEU A 273 36.52 -26.79 -5.50
C LEU A 273 36.24 -25.44 -6.16
N THR A 274 35.93 -24.43 -5.35
CA THR A 274 35.73 -23.03 -5.78
C THR A 274 36.53 -22.11 -4.87
N ALA A 275 36.93 -20.94 -5.37
CA ALA A 275 37.56 -19.91 -4.53
C ALA A 275 36.56 -19.43 -3.46
N GLU A 276 36.99 -19.36 -2.19
CA GLU A 276 36.12 -18.99 -1.06
C GLU A 276 36.62 -17.73 -0.32
N GLU A 277 37.93 -17.47 -0.29
CA GLU A 277 38.51 -16.32 0.40
C GLU A 277 39.02 -15.23 -0.58
N ASP A 278 38.65 -13.96 -0.38
CA ASP A 278 39.08 -12.81 -1.21
C ASP A 278 39.02 -13.10 -2.72
N VAL A 279 37.84 -13.54 -3.19
CA VAL A 279 37.65 -13.99 -4.57
C VAL A 279 37.83 -12.82 -5.53
N GLN A 280 38.79 -12.96 -6.46
CA GLN A 280 39.07 -11.99 -7.50
C GLN A 280 38.76 -12.58 -8.88
N VAL A 281 38.25 -11.73 -9.77
CA VAL A 281 38.03 -12.10 -11.17
C VAL A 281 39.03 -11.34 -12.04
N HIS A 282 39.71 -12.03 -12.95
CA HIS A 282 40.67 -11.45 -13.88
C HIS A 282 40.30 -11.78 -15.32
N ALA A 283 40.61 -10.90 -16.27
CA ALA A 283 40.60 -11.20 -17.70
C ALA A 283 42.03 -11.33 -18.22
N PHE A 284 42.27 -12.24 -19.15
CA PHE A 284 43.54 -12.31 -19.89
C PHE A 284 43.45 -11.49 -21.17
N ALA A 285 44.40 -10.58 -21.38
CA ALA A 285 44.42 -9.75 -22.58
C ALA A 285 45.10 -10.43 -23.78
N THR A 286 45.93 -11.45 -23.55
CA THR A 286 46.72 -12.10 -24.59
C THR A 286 46.63 -13.63 -24.52
N ARG A 287 46.56 -14.25 -25.69
CA ARG A 287 46.74 -15.69 -25.92
C ARG A 287 47.90 -15.87 -26.90
N THR A 288 48.93 -16.57 -26.47
CA THR A 288 50.18 -16.82 -27.22
C THR A 288 50.62 -18.27 -26.97
N ASN A 289 51.85 -18.61 -27.35
CA ASN A 289 52.44 -19.94 -27.17
C ASN A 289 53.73 -19.85 -26.35
N LEU A 290 54.27 -21.00 -25.98
CA LEU A 290 55.64 -21.10 -25.46
C LEU A 290 56.65 -20.86 -26.59
N PHE A 291 57.81 -20.31 -26.27
CA PHE A 291 58.89 -20.14 -27.24
C PHE A 291 59.34 -21.51 -27.78
N GLY A 292 59.46 -21.62 -29.11
CA GLY A 292 59.81 -22.88 -29.79
C GLY A 292 58.61 -23.73 -30.23
N TRP A 293 57.35 -23.28 -30.03
CA TRP A 293 56.15 -24.03 -30.43
C TRP A 293 56.12 -24.44 -31.91
N ASN A 294 56.72 -23.63 -32.78
CA ASN A 294 56.80 -23.84 -34.23
C ASN A 294 58.15 -24.40 -34.69
N ALA A 295 58.98 -24.91 -33.78
CA ALA A 295 60.26 -25.51 -34.12
C ALA A 295 60.08 -26.68 -35.13
N PRO A 296 60.97 -26.88 -36.12
CA PRO A 296 60.95 -28.11 -36.91
C PRO A 296 61.05 -29.37 -36.01
N MET A 297 60.54 -30.50 -36.48
CA MET A 297 60.73 -31.78 -35.78
C MET A 297 62.23 -32.11 -35.79
N ALA A 298 62.80 -32.42 -34.63
CA ALA A 298 64.23 -32.68 -34.49
C ALA A 298 64.72 -33.79 -35.45
N GLY A 299 63.90 -34.83 -35.66
CA GLY A 299 64.17 -35.90 -36.63
C GLY A 299 64.28 -35.45 -38.09
N LEU A 300 63.70 -34.31 -38.49
CA LEU A 300 63.87 -33.75 -39.84
C LEU A 300 65.27 -33.14 -40.06
N LEU A 301 65.97 -32.79 -38.98
CA LEU A 301 67.33 -32.25 -39.01
C LEU A 301 68.39 -33.36 -38.83
N ALA A 302 67.98 -34.52 -38.30
CA ALA A 302 68.81 -35.71 -38.19
C ALA A 302 68.86 -36.46 -39.55
N GLY A 303 69.61 -35.93 -40.51
CA GLY A 303 69.79 -36.55 -41.82
C GLY A 303 70.56 -37.87 -41.84
N ASN A 304 70.81 -38.54 -40.71
CA ASN A 304 71.61 -39.77 -40.63
C ASN A 304 71.06 -40.75 -39.60
N ASP A 305 71.15 -42.04 -39.94
CA ASP A 305 70.92 -43.18 -39.06
C ASP A 305 72.30 -43.72 -38.63
N PRO A 306 72.69 -43.69 -37.35
CA PRO A 306 71.96 -43.19 -36.18
C PRO A 306 72.08 -41.65 -36.00
N PRO A 307 71.15 -41.01 -35.25
CA PRO A 307 71.19 -39.57 -34.98
C PRO A 307 72.43 -39.14 -34.17
N PRO A 308 72.87 -37.88 -34.29
CA PRO A 308 73.94 -37.33 -33.45
C PRO A 308 73.62 -37.48 -31.95
N PRO A 309 74.63 -37.67 -31.07
CA PRO A 309 74.41 -37.67 -29.62
C PRO A 309 73.75 -36.36 -29.17
N GLY A 310 72.58 -36.45 -28.53
CA GLY A 310 71.83 -35.28 -28.02
C GLY A 310 70.78 -34.69 -28.97
N ILE A 311 70.35 -35.42 -30.00
CA ILE A 311 69.16 -35.08 -30.80
C ILE A 311 68.34 -36.36 -31.01
N THR A 312 67.38 -36.61 -30.14
CA THR A 312 66.41 -37.70 -30.21
C THR A 312 65.01 -37.17 -30.56
N ASP A 313 64.17 -37.99 -31.19
CA ASP A 313 62.77 -37.63 -31.48
C ASP A 313 62.04 -37.34 -30.15
N GLY A 314 61.43 -36.15 -30.05
CA GLY A 314 60.74 -35.66 -28.84
C GLY A 314 61.57 -34.77 -27.91
N GLU A 315 62.90 -34.69 -28.08
CA GLU A 315 63.78 -33.93 -27.17
C GLU A 315 63.44 -32.43 -27.14
N TRP A 316 62.93 -31.85 -28.23
CA TRP A 316 62.60 -30.41 -28.32
C TRP A 316 61.17 -30.07 -27.87
N ASP A 317 60.39 -31.06 -27.44
CA ASP A 317 58.97 -30.89 -27.17
C ASP A 317 58.71 -30.52 -25.70
N ASP A 318 59.63 -30.84 -24.78
CA ASP A 318 59.50 -30.56 -23.35
C ASP A 318 59.75 -29.08 -23.02
N ILE A 319 58.96 -28.54 -22.09
CA ILE A 319 59.18 -27.19 -21.52
C ILE A 319 60.49 -27.10 -20.73
N ASP A 320 60.90 -28.22 -20.12
CA ASP A 320 62.10 -28.34 -19.28
C ASP A 320 63.39 -28.56 -20.06
N ASN A 321 63.35 -28.68 -21.41
CA ASN A 321 64.57 -28.91 -22.17
C ASN A 321 65.48 -27.66 -22.16
N PRO A 322 66.58 -27.65 -21.38
CA PRO A 322 67.22 -26.42 -20.97
C PRO A 322 68.50 -26.21 -21.77
N PHE A 323 68.49 -25.22 -22.66
CA PHE A 323 69.69 -24.49 -23.08
C PHE A 323 70.79 -25.34 -23.77
N PRO A 324 71.81 -24.74 -24.41
CA PRO A 324 73.03 -25.47 -24.73
C PRO A 324 73.67 -26.02 -23.43
N PRO A 325 74.36 -27.18 -23.47
CA PRO A 325 74.89 -27.82 -22.26
C PRO A 325 75.81 -26.88 -21.47
N GLY A 326 75.41 -26.49 -20.26
CA GLY A 326 76.22 -25.65 -19.35
C GLY A 326 75.47 -24.74 -18.37
N ASP A 327 74.20 -24.43 -18.60
CA ASP A 327 73.38 -23.60 -17.68
C ASP A 327 71.95 -24.17 -17.59
N PRO A 328 71.56 -24.86 -16.50
CA PRO A 328 70.17 -25.25 -16.31
C PRO A 328 69.35 -23.98 -16.05
N ALA A 329 68.32 -23.74 -16.86
CA ALA A 329 67.32 -22.75 -16.48
C ALA A 329 66.71 -23.13 -15.12
N PRO A 330 66.35 -22.13 -14.29
CA PRO A 330 65.55 -22.39 -13.10
C PRO A 330 64.28 -23.17 -13.46
N ALA A 331 63.95 -24.22 -12.69
CA ALA A 331 62.77 -25.06 -12.92
C ALA A 331 61.42 -24.30 -12.80
N ASP A 332 61.45 -23.05 -12.36
CA ASP A 332 60.34 -22.11 -12.22
C ASP A 332 60.29 -21.06 -13.35
N MET A 333 61.02 -21.26 -14.45
CA MET A 333 61.09 -20.30 -15.56
C MET A 333 60.30 -20.77 -16.78
N VAL A 334 59.32 -19.97 -17.20
CA VAL A 334 58.51 -20.19 -18.40
C VAL A 334 58.92 -19.19 -19.49
N GLU A 335 59.24 -19.68 -20.69
CA GLU A 335 59.58 -18.84 -21.83
C GLU A 335 58.39 -18.65 -22.76
N VAL A 336 57.80 -17.47 -22.73
CA VAL A 336 56.66 -17.12 -23.56
C VAL A 336 57.14 -16.54 -24.89
N ASP A 337 56.58 -16.99 -26.01
CA ASP A 337 56.92 -16.52 -27.35
C ASP A 337 56.44 -15.07 -27.54
N GLY A 338 57.35 -14.17 -27.91
CA GLY A 338 57.09 -12.74 -28.14
C GLY A 338 57.46 -11.80 -26.99
N ASP A 339 57.23 -10.51 -27.21
CA ASP A 339 57.48 -9.42 -26.26
C ASP A 339 56.17 -9.01 -25.56
N HIS A 340 56.00 -9.42 -24.30
CA HIS A 340 54.75 -9.23 -23.53
C HIS A 340 55.03 -8.39 -22.27
N PRO A 341 55.27 -7.07 -22.41
CA PRO A 341 55.66 -6.21 -21.28
C PRO A 341 54.58 -6.02 -20.22
N ARG A 342 53.33 -6.45 -20.49
CA ARG A 342 52.22 -6.40 -19.52
C ARG A 342 52.07 -7.70 -18.72
N ILE A 343 52.90 -8.71 -18.98
CA ILE A 343 53.11 -9.80 -18.02
C ILE A 343 54.07 -9.25 -16.95
N VAL A 344 53.52 -8.99 -15.77
CA VAL A 344 54.22 -8.29 -14.69
C VAL A 344 54.11 -9.07 -13.37
N PRO A 345 55.04 -8.88 -12.42
CA PRO A 345 54.91 -9.45 -11.08
C PRO A 345 53.54 -9.19 -10.45
N GLY A 346 52.93 -10.24 -9.89
CA GLY A 346 51.59 -10.21 -9.30
C GLY A 346 50.43 -10.42 -10.27
N SER A 347 50.69 -10.49 -11.59
CA SER A 347 49.74 -10.99 -12.58
C SER A 347 49.73 -12.53 -12.61
N TRP A 348 48.79 -13.11 -13.34
CA TRP A 348 48.60 -14.53 -13.53
C TRP A 348 49.01 -14.96 -14.94
N LEU A 349 49.58 -16.16 -15.03
CA LEU A 349 49.91 -16.86 -16.25
C LEU A 349 49.17 -18.20 -16.24
N LEU A 350 48.36 -18.49 -17.27
CA LEU A 350 47.68 -19.78 -17.42
C LEU A 350 48.31 -20.55 -18.57
N LEU A 351 48.72 -21.79 -18.32
CA LEU A 351 49.12 -22.74 -19.34
C LEU A 351 47.95 -23.67 -19.63
N GLU A 352 47.62 -23.86 -20.91
CA GLU A 352 46.47 -24.62 -21.38
C GLU A 352 46.86 -25.55 -22.52
N ARG A 353 46.59 -26.84 -22.35
CA ARG A 353 46.61 -27.86 -23.40
C ARG A 353 45.21 -28.51 -23.51
N PRO A 354 44.90 -29.35 -24.51
CA PRO A 354 43.53 -29.80 -24.78
C PRO A 354 42.77 -30.44 -23.61
N ASP A 355 43.48 -31.13 -22.70
CA ASP A 355 42.92 -31.89 -21.58
C ASP A 355 43.30 -31.34 -20.19
N TYR A 356 44.17 -30.33 -20.13
CA TYR A 356 44.75 -29.86 -18.86
C TYR A 356 45.04 -28.36 -18.86
N ARG A 357 44.87 -27.74 -17.70
CA ARG A 357 45.14 -26.31 -17.47
C ARG A 357 45.80 -26.15 -16.11
N GLU A 358 46.79 -25.28 -16.04
CA GLU A 358 47.48 -24.95 -14.79
C GLU A 358 47.69 -23.44 -14.69
N LEU A 359 47.53 -22.92 -13.47
CA LEU A 359 47.62 -21.49 -13.19
C LEU A 359 48.86 -21.20 -12.37
N TYR A 360 49.57 -20.14 -12.73
CA TYR A 360 50.80 -19.69 -12.08
C TYR A 360 50.74 -18.20 -11.75
N ALA A 361 51.18 -17.81 -10.57
CA ALA A 361 51.41 -16.40 -10.25
C ALA A 361 52.78 -15.97 -10.76
N VAL A 362 52.84 -14.81 -11.41
CA VAL A 362 54.08 -14.27 -11.95
C VAL A 362 54.87 -13.59 -10.83
N GLU A 363 56.10 -14.04 -10.58
CA GLU A 363 56.99 -13.45 -9.57
C GLU A 363 58.00 -12.48 -10.16
N ALA A 364 58.49 -12.75 -11.38
CA ALA A 364 59.41 -11.89 -12.10
C ALA A 364 59.22 -12.06 -13.61
N THR A 365 59.48 -11.00 -14.38
CA THR A 365 59.55 -11.07 -15.84
C THR A 365 60.79 -10.38 -16.36
N ASP A 366 61.39 -10.96 -17.40
CA ASP A 366 62.56 -10.43 -18.08
C ASP A 366 62.36 -10.51 -19.61
N PRO A 367 62.40 -9.38 -20.34
CA PRO A 367 62.37 -9.40 -21.79
C PRO A 367 63.71 -9.95 -22.33
N ALA A 368 63.63 -10.95 -23.19
CA ALA A 368 64.78 -11.63 -23.75
C ALA A 368 64.63 -11.85 -25.26
N GLY A 369 65.67 -12.41 -25.86
CA GLY A 369 65.63 -12.98 -27.21
C GLY A 369 66.41 -14.27 -27.19
N ASP A 370 65.92 -15.27 -27.92
CA ASP A 370 66.51 -16.60 -27.92
C ASP A 370 66.58 -17.17 -29.34
N SER A 371 67.57 -18.04 -29.56
CA SER A 371 67.88 -18.66 -30.86
C SER A 371 68.10 -20.15 -30.67
N ARG A 372 67.01 -20.89 -30.38
CA ARG A 372 67.01 -22.34 -30.12
C ARG A 372 66.00 -23.06 -31.00
N PHE A 373 66.16 -24.39 -31.10
CA PHE A 373 65.26 -25.28 -31.84
C PHE A 373 65.10 -24.92 -33.33
N GLY A 374 66.11 -24.28 -33.92
CA GLY A 374 66.05 -23.82 -35.32
C GLY A 374 65.18 -22.58 -35.55
N VAL A 375 64.72 -21.89 -34.50
CA VAL A 375 63.95 -20.65 -34.57
C VAL A 375 64.63 -19.54 -33.77
N SER A 376 64.37 -18.28 -34.13
CA SER A 376 64.90 -17.11 -33.41
C SER A 376 63.80 -16.09 -33.24
N GLY A 377 63.66 -15.53 -32.04
CA GLY A 377 62.58 -14.63 -31.71
C GLY A 377 62.80 -13.88 -30.40
N ARG A 378 61.94 -12.89 -30.16
CA ARG A 378 61.83 -12.26 -28.84
C ARG A 378 61.08 -13.20 -27.91
N THR A 379 61.48 -13.21 -26.65
CA THR A 379 60.86 -14.02 -25.61
C THR A 379 60.58 -13.18 -24.38
N THR A 380 59.54 -13.54 -23.63
CA THR A 380 59.29 -13.02 -22.30
C THR A 380 59.55 -14.15 -21.33
N ARG A 381 60.64 -14.05 -20.57
CA ARG A 381 60.97 -15.03 -19.52
C ARG A 381 60.17 -14.69 -18.28
N VAL A 382 59.35 -15.64 -17.82
CA VAL A 382 58.41 -15.47 -16.72
C VAL A 382 58.76 -16.45 -15.62
N ARG A 383 59.20 -15.94 -14.47
CA ARG A 383 59.41 -16.76 -13.27
C ARG A 383 58.08 -16.92 -12.54
N VAL A 384 57.69 -18.16 -12.28
CA VAL A 384 56.40 -18.54 -11.67
C VAL A 384 56.54 -18.92 -10.19
N ASP A 385 55.44 -18.86 -9.45
CA ASP A 385 55.41 -19.08 -7.99
C ASP A 385 55.52 -20.55 -7.55
N ILE A 386 55.10 -21.47 -8.41
CA ILE A 386 55.16 -22.92 -8.19
C ILE A 386 55.64 -23.62 -9.47
N THR A 387 56.22 -24.81 -9.32
CA THR A 387 56.66 -25.67 -10.43
C THR A 387 55.77 -26.91 -10.60
N GLU A 388 54.68 -26.99 -9.84
CA GLU A 388 53.77 -28.13 -9.88
C GLU A 388 53.15 -28.28 -11.27
N ASN A 389 53.23 -29.50 -11.81
CA ASN A 389 52.75 -29.89 -13.15
C ASN A 389 53.33 -29.08 -14.31
N LEU A 390 54.38 -28.28 -14.09
CA LEU A 390 54.96 -27.46 -15.14
C LEU A 390 55.58 -28.33 -16.24
N ASP A 391 56.29 -29.39 -15.84
CA ASP A 391 56.88 -30.43 -16.67
C ASP A 391 55.87 -31.18 -17.57
N THR A 392 54.57 -31.09 -17.27
CA THR A 392 53.52 -31.72 -18.07
C THR A 392 53.17 -30.94 -19.35
N PHE A 393 53.58 -29.68 -19.46
CA PHE A 393 53.29 -28.84 -20.62
C PHE A 393 54.36 -28.98 -21.70
N GLY A 394 53.95 -29.35 -22.92
CA GLY A 394 54.84 -29.37 -24.08
C GLY A 394 54.85 -28.04 -24.82
N ARG A 395 55.96 -27.68 -25.46
CA ARG A 395 56.08 -26.39 -26.20
C ARG A 395 55.11 -26.27 -27.36
N ARG A 396 54.75 -27.40 -27.99
CA ARG A 396 53.97 -27.44 -29.24
C ARG A 396 52.46 -27.40 -29.03
N ASP A 397 51.99 -27.95 -27.91
CA ASP A 397 50.57 -28.13 -27.59
C ASP A 397 50.08 -27.20 -26.48
N THR A 398 51.00 -26.44 -25.86
CA THR A 398 50.68 -25.48 -24.80
C THR A 398 50.40 -24.08 -25.35
N LEU A 399 49.21 -23.61 -25.00
CA LEU A 399 48.80 -22.22 -25.12
C LEU A 399 49.07 -21.49 -23.82
N VAL A 400 49.57 -20.26 -23.93
CA VAL A 400 49.84 -19.38 -22.81
C VAL A 400 48.80 -18.26 -22.82
N ARG A 401 48.12 -18.06 -21.69
CA ARG A 401 47.33 -16.84 -21.45
C ARG A 401 48.04 -15.98 -20.43
N GLY A 402 48.36 -14.76 -20.84
CA GLY A 402 49.10 -13.79 -20.05
C GLY A 402 48.40 -12.44 -19.99
N GLU A 403 49.07 -11.48 -19.35
CA GLU A 403 48.57 -10.12 -19.17
C GLU A 403 47.22 -10.10 -18.42
N SER A 404 47.13 -10.85 -17.30
CA SER A 404 45.93 -10.86 -16.48
C SER A 404 45.68 -9.49 -15.86
N ARG A 405 44.44 -9.02 -15.87
CA ARG A 405 44.03 -7.79 -15.18
C ARG A 405 42.79 -8.02 -14.32
N PRO A 406 42.70 -7.43 -13.12
CA PRO A 406 41.53 -7.56 -12.26
C PRO A 406 40.30 -6.89 -12.89
N LEU A 407 39.14 -7.49 -12.66
CA LEU A 407 37.82 -6.98 -13.03
C LEU A 407 37.03 -6.59 -11.76
N PRO A 408 36.18 -5.54 -11.84
CA PRO A 408 35.42 -5.04 -10.69
C PRO A 408 34.20 -5.93 -10.39
N ALA A 409 34.44 -7.15 -9.90
CA ALA A 409 33.45 -8.21 -9.72
C ALA A 409 32.98 -8.42 -8.25
N ALA A 410 33.33 -7.52 -7.34
CA ALA A 410 33.01 -7.68 -5.91
C ALA A 410 31.52 -7.53 -5.58
N GLU A 411 30.79 -6.79 -6.40
CA GLU A 411 29.37 -6.48 -6.21
C GLU A 411 28.55 -6.96 -7.41
N ARG A 412 27.27 -7.25 -7.16
CA ARG A 412 26.25 -7.47 -8.18
C ARG A 412 25.10 -6.49 -8.00
N PRO A 413 24.39 -6.12 -9.08
CA PRO A 413 23.15 -5.39 -8.96
C PRO A 413 22.12 -6.25 -8.23
N LEU A 414 21.36 -5.64 -7.32
CA LEU A 414 20.19 -6.28 -6.73
C LEU A 414 19.01 -6.05 -7.68
N VAL A 415 18.38 -7.15 -8.13
CA VAL A 415 17.29 -7.11 -9.12
C VAL A 415 16.03 -7.78 -8.60
N GLU A 416 16.17 -8.55 -7.52
CA GLU A 416 15.09 -9.23 -6.86
C GLU A 416 14.15 -8.20 -6.18
N PRO A 417 12.82 -8.34 -6.31
CA PRO A 417 11.87 -7.46 -5.65
C PRO A 417 12.10 -7.37 -4.14
N VAL A 418 12.12 -6.15 -3.62
CA VAL A 418 12.29 -5.87 -2.18
C VAL A 418 10.92 -5.75 -1.53
N GLY A 419 10.74 -6.39 -0.38
CA GLY A 419 9.51 -6.34 0.43
C GLY A 419 9.75 -6.93 1.82
N GLY A 420 8.67 -7.24 2.54
CA GLY A 420 8.77 -7.81 3.89
C GLY A 420 9.23 -6.80 4.94
N ARG A 421 9.62 -7.29 6.12
CA ARG A 421 9.90 -6.46 7.31
C ARG A 421 11.32 -5.91 7.41
N ARG A 422 12.29 -6.43 6.66
CA ARG A 422 13.70 -6.04 6.75
C ARG A 422 14.17 -5.42 5.44
N LEU A 423 14.68 -4.19 5.53
CA LEU A 423 15.22 -3.45 4.40
C LEU A 423 16.72 -3.21 4.56
N THR A 424 17.45 -3.24 3.44
CA THR A 424 18.84 -2.78 3.36
C THR A 424 18.88 -1.44 2.64
N LEU A 425 19.35 -0.41 3.32
CA LEU A 425 19.41 0.98 2.85
C LEU A 425 20.85 1.47 2.81
N VAL A 426 21.10 2.57 2.11
CA VAL A 426 22.35 3.32 2.24
C VAL A 426 22.41 3.90 3.66
N ALA A 427 23.58 3.79 4.30
CA ALA A 427 23.78 4.28 5.67
C ALA A 427 23.64 5.80 5.72
N THR A 428 23.01 6.30 6.80
CA THR A 428 22.87 7.72 7.09
C THR A 428 23.49 8.06 8.44
N ASP A 429 23.89 9.32 8.60
CA ASP A 429 24.34 9.89 9.87
C ASP A 429 23.47 11.11 10.23
N PRO A 430 22.67 11.06 11.31
CA PRO A 430 22.47 9.90 12.19
C PRO A 430 21.69 8.75 11.51
N PRO A 431 21.86 7.48 11.97
CA PRO A 431 21.01 6.38 11.52
C PRO A 431 19.57 6.54 12.01
N LEU A 432 18.63 5.87 11.36
CA LEU A 432 17.20 5.94 11.73
C LEU A 432 16.96 5.38 13.14
N PRO A 433 16.38 6.15 14.09
CA PRO A 433 16.15 5.67 15.45
C PRO A 433 14.93 4.73 15.52
N ALA A 434 14.92 3.85 16.51
CA ALA A 434 13.74 3.05 16.84
C ALA A 434 12.53 3.95 17.18
N GLY A 435 11.33 3.51 16.82
CA GLY A 435 10.10 4.29 16.93
C GLY A 435 9.90 5.34 15.83
N ARG A 436 10.87 5.54 14.93
CA ARG A 436 10.74 6.49 13.82
C ARG A 436 9.70 6.01 12.81
N ARG A 437 8.68 6.82 12.55
CA ARG A 437 7.77 6.62 11.41
C ARG A 437 8.50 6.91 10.10
N VAL A 438 8.33 6.04 9.12
CA VAL A 438 8.92 6.16 7.78
C VAL A 438 7.87 5.87 6.71
N VAL A 439 8.06 6.43 5.52
CA VAL A 439 7.29 6.05 4.33
C VAL A 439 8.25 5.45 3.31
N VAL A 440 8.04 4.18 2.97
CA VAL A 440 8.74 3.49 1.90
C VAL A 440 8.05 3.86 0.59
N THR A 441 8.81 4.37 -0.36
CA THR A 441 8.32 4.79 -1.68
C THR A 441 9.12 4.10 -2.77
N GLY A 442 8.50 3.79 -3.90
CA GLY A 442 9.22 3.21 -5.03
C GLY A 442 8.33 2.81 -6.19
N PHE A 443 8.91 2.04 -7.11
CA PHE A 443 8.23 1.52 -8.30
C PHE A 443 7.90 0.05 -8.10
N PRO A 444 6.83 -0.46 -8.73
CA PRO A 444 6.60 -1.91 -8.79
C PRO A 444 7.79 -2.61 -9.46
N PRO A 445 7.99 -3.92 -9.24
CA PRO A 445 9.09 -4.68 -9.85
C PRO A 445 9.13 -4.52 -11.37
N GLY A 446 10.29 -4.11 -11.91
CA GLY A 446 10.43 -3.84 -13.35
C GLY A 446 9.72 -2.57 -13.85
N GLY A 447 9.06 -1.83 -12.97
CA GLY A 447 8.36 -0.58 -13.26
C GLY A 447 9.18 0.72 -13.29
N PRO A 448 10.43 0.84 -12.77
CA PRO A 448 11.15 2.10 -12.90
C PRO A 448 11.49 2.37 -14.38
N PRO A 449 11.39 3.63 -14.85
CA PRO A 449 11.85 3.99 -16.18
C PRO A 449 13.30 3.55 -16.43
N ALA A 450 13.59 3.03 -17.62
CA ALA A 450 14.94 2.58 -17.97
C ALA A 450 15.96 3.72 -17.96
N ASP A 451 15.52 4.94 -18.26
CA ASP A 451 16.33 6.16 -18.17
C ASP A 451 16.40 6.64 -16.71
N PRO A 452 17.60 6.69 -16.09
CA PRO A 452 17.78 7.17 -14.72
C PRO A 452 17.31 8.61 -14.50
N LEU A 453 17.41 9.48 -15.49
CA LEU A 453 16.97 10.88 -15.40
C LEU A 453 15.44 10.96 -15.34
N VAL A 454 14.77 10.15 -16.17
CA VAL A 454 13.30 10.03 -16.14
C VAL A 454 12.84 9.38 -14.84
N ALA A 455 13.53 8.31 -14.40
CA ALA A 455 13.23 7.65 -13.13
C ALA A 455 13.39 8.61 -11.92
N ALA A 456 14.40 9.47 -11.93
CA ALA A 456 14.61 10.49 -10.89
C ALA A 456 13.54 11.60 -10.92
N ALA A 457 12.99 11.93 -12.09
CA ALA A 457 11.94 12.93 -12.25
C ALA A 457 10.52 12.38 -12.05
N THR A 458 10.34 11.06 -12.12
CA THR A 458 9.03 10.42 -12.00
C THR A 458 8.71 10.15 -10.53
N ALA A 459 7.60 10.71 -10.04
CA ALA A 459 7.11 10.41 -8.69
C ALA A 459 6.80 8.91 -8.57
N PRO A 460 7.37 8.19 -7.60
CA PRO A 460 7.10 6.76 -7.46
C PRO A 460 5.62 6.52 -7.12
N PRO A 461 4.95 5.58 -7.80
CA PRO A 461 3.51 5.36 -7.62
C PRO A 461 3.18 4.55 -6.36
N LEU A 462 4.16 3.85 -5.76
CA LEU A 462 3.97 3.04 -4.57
C LEU A 462 4.45 3.79 -3.34
N ALA A 463 3.64 3.77 -2.28
CA ALA A 463 4.00 4.30 -0.98
C ALA A 463 3.34 3.48 0.14
N GLU A 464 4.11 3.08 1.14
CA GLU A 464 3.63 2.34 2.32
C GLU A 464 4.29 2.89 3.58
N THR A 465 3.53 2.96 4.68
CA THR A 465 4.00 3.53 5.95
C THR A 465 4.36 2.41 6.93
N ALA A 466 5.46 2.58 7.64
CA ALA A 466 5.93 1.67 8.66
C ALA A 466 6.62 2.42 9.81
N VAL A 467 6.90 1.71 10.90
CA VAL A 467 7.70 2.22 12.03
C VAL A 467 8.98 1.41 12.13
N VAL A 468 10.11 2.09 12.32
CA VAL A 468 11.41 1.46 12.56
C VAL A 468 11.44 0.83 13.94
N LEU A 469 11.70 -0.48 14.03
CA LEU A 469 11.95 -1.18 15.29
C LEU A 469 13.43 -1.13 15.67
N ALA A 470 14.30 -1.35 14.69
CA ALA A 470 15.75 -1.34 14.89
C ALA A 470 16.46 -0.92 13.60
N CYS A 471 17.64 -0.32 13.77
CA CYS A 471 18.54 0.03 12.68
C CYS A 471 19.97 -0.34 13.07
N ALA A 472 20.69 -1.01 12.17
CA ALA A 472 22.08 -1.39 12.36
C ALA A 472 22.91 -0.98 11.14
N VAL A 473 23.94 -0.18 11.34
CA VAL A 473 24.90 0.20 10.28
C VAL A 473 25.88 -0.96 10.09
N ALA A 474 26.12 -1.33 8.83
CA ALA A 474 27.10 -2.37 8.49
C ALA A 474 28.52 -1.93 8.85
N ALA A 475 29.42 -2.91 9.03
CA ALA A 475 30.80 -2.65 9.44
C ALA A 475 31.59 -1.78 8.44
N ASP A 476 31.17 -1.75 7.17
CA ASP A 476 31.75 -0.91 6.13
C ASP A 476 31.30 0.57 6.19
N GLY A 477 30.30 0.88 7.02
CA GLY A 477 29.71 2.21 7.15
C GLY A 477 28.92 2.70 5.93
N ARG A 478 28.70 1.86 4.91
CA ARG A 478 28.06 2.24 3.63
C ARG A 478 26.59 1.85 3.56
N SER A 479 26.23 0.77 4.24
CA SER A 479 24.85 0.27 4.28
C SER A 479 24.33 0.18 5.71
N MET A 480 23.01 0.19 5.86
CA MET A 480 22.34 -0.09 7.11
C MET A 480 21.15 -1.01 6.89
N THR A 481 20.91 -1.91 7.84
CA THR A 481 19.72 -2.75 7.88
C THR A 481 18.69 -2.12 8.79
N VAL A 482 17.45 -2.02 8.31
CA VAL A 482 16.30 -1.45 9.03
C VAL A 482 15.24 -2.54 9.19
N ASP A 483 14.90 -2.86 10.43
CA ASP A 483 13.79 -3.74 10.78
C ASP A 483 12.54 -2.90 11.03
N LEU A 484 11.44 -3.20 10.33
CA LEU A 484 10.15 -2.53 10.43
C LEU A 484 9.23 -3.23 11.44
N ASP A 485 8.16 -2.56 11.83
CA ASP A 485 7.12 -3.08 12.73
C ASP A 485 6.19 -4.11 12.07
N ARG A 486 6.20 -4.18 10.74
CA ARG A 486 5.34 -5.04 9.91
C ARG A 486 6.05 -5.44 8.61
N ASP A 487 5.57 -6.51 7.99
CA ASP A 487 5.93 -6.82 6.61
C ASP A 487 5.29 -5.78 5.67
N LEU A 488 6.07 -5.29 4.71
CA LEU A 488 5.53 -4.50 3.60
C LEU A 488 4.60 -5.37 2.76
N THR A 489 3.41 -4.85 2.49
CA THR A 489 2.39 -5.49 1.64
C THR A 489 2.69 -5.30 0.15
N LEU A 490 3.41 -4.23 -0.19
CA LEU A 490 3.87 -3.94 -1.55
C LEU A 490 5.28 -4.50 -1.78
N GLN A 491 5.56 -4.84 -3.03
CA GLN A 491 6.91 -5.16 -3.49
C GLN A 491 7.45 -4.02 -4.34
N TYR A 492 8.74 -3.76 -4.18
CA TYR A 492 9.43 -2.62 -4.78
C TYR A 492 10.59 -3.09 -5.64
N ASP A 493 10.82 -2.38 -6.74
CA ASP A 493 12.08 -2.50 -7.46
C ASP A 493 13.23 -1.90 -6.62
N PRO A 494 14.31 -2.65 -6.34
CA PRO A 494 15.41 -2.18 -5.48
C PRO A 494 16.05 -0.86 -5.96
N ARG A 495 16.07 -0.62 -7.27
CA ARG A 495 16.69 0.59 -7.86
C ARG A 495 15.86 1.85 -7.58
N GLY A 496 14.54 1.68 -7.53
CA GLY A 496 13.57 2.75 -7.31
C GLY A 496 13.20 2.97 -5.85
N LEU A 497 13.59 2.06 -4.95
CA LEU A 497 13.22 2.13 -3.54
C LEU A 497 13.87 3.33 -2.84
N ARG A 498 13.07 4.12 -2.14
CA ARG A 498 13.47 5.23 -1.27
C ARG A 498 12.70 5.16 0.03
N VAL A 499 13.35 5.46 1.15
CA VAL A 499 12.72 5.57 2.46
C VAL A 499 12.75 7.03 2.92
N ARG A 500 11.58 7.61 3.14
CA ARG A 500 11.39 8.95 3.71
C ARG A 500 11.40 8.83 5.23
N GLY A 501 12.37 9.44 5.92
CA GLY A 501 12.50 9.39 7.39
C GLY A 501 12.00 10.64 8.13
N ASN A 502 11.78 11.74 7.41
CA ASN A 502 11.22 12.98 7.96
C ASN A 502 9.69 12.98 7.85
N VAL A 503 9.04 12.04 8.53
CA VAL A 503 7.60 11.81 8.38
C VAL A 503 6.87 12.19 9.66
N ALA A 504 5.85 13.04 9.55
CA ALA A 504 4.90 13.32 10.62
C ALA A 504 3.50 12.85 10.21
N ALA A 505 2.78 12.23 11.16
CA ALA A 505 1.36 12.01 11.01
C ALA A 505 0.62 13.35 11.11
N ALA A 506 -0.31 13.58 10.20
CA ALA A 506 -1.16 14.76 10.17
C ALA A 506 -2.62 14.36 9.95
N THR A 507 -3.53 15.21 10.41
CA THR A 507 -4.97 15.00 10.23
C THR A 507 -5.59 16.20 9.55
N HIS A 508 -6.68 15.99 8.82
CA HIS A 508 -7.46 17.04 8.19
C HIS A 508 -8.11 17.94 9.25
N GLY A 509 -8.10 19.25 9.02
CA GLY A 509 -8.76 20.24 9.85
C GLY A 509 -7.86 21.43 10.14
N GLU A 510 -8.44 22.63 10.08
CA GLU A 510 -7.76 23.89 10.46
C GLU A 510 -8.11 24.26 11.89
N THR A 511 -7.12 24.55 12.74
CA THR A 511 -7.35 25.04 14.11
C THR A 511 -7.90 26.46 14.11
N VAL A 512 -9.00 26.66 14.84
CA VAL A 512 -9.71 27.94 15.02
C VAL A 512 -9.88 28.21 16.51
N VAL A 513 -9.64 29.46 16.92
CA VAL A 513 -9.99 29.98 18.24
C VAL A 513 -11.12 30.99 18.06
N GLN A 514 -12.22 30.81 18.78
CA GLN A 514 -13.42 31.63 18.62
C GLN A 514 -14.15 31.83 19.96
N PRO A 515 -14.55 33.06 20.31
CA PRO A 515 -15.51 33.28 21.38
C PRO A 515 -16.90 32.78 20.97
N LEU A 516 -17.50 31.93 21.79
CA LEU A 516 -18.85 31.40 21.60
C LEU A 516 -19.91 32.36 22.14
N GLY A 517 -19.59 33.12 23.19
CA GLY A 517 -20.48 34.12 23.77
C GLY A 517 -20.13 34.48 25.21
N SER A 518 -21.08 35.12 25.87
CA SER A 518 -21.01 35.61 27.24
C SER A 518 -21.72 34.66 28.20
N GLY A 519 -21.07 34.30 29.32
CA GLY A 519 -21.68 33.49 30.37
C GLY A 519 -22.73 34.27 31.16
N ASP A 520 -23.83 33.60 31.53
CA ASP A 520 -24.91 34.15 32.36
C ASP A 520 -25.25 33.18 33.50
N PRO A 521 -24.93 33.51 34.76
CA PRO A 521 -25.16 32.62 35.91
C PRO A 521 -26.65 32.45 36.25
N THR A 522 -27.55 33.26 35.66
CA THR A 522 -28.99 33.15 35.86
C THR A 522 -29.64 32.09 34.95
N VAL A 523 -28.97 31.73 33.85
CA VAL A 523 -29.50 30.81 32.85
C VAL A 523 -29.10 29.36 33.20
N ALA A 524 -30.10 28.52 33.43
CA ALA A 524 -29.88 27.08 33.55
C ALA A 524 -29.67 26.44 32.17
N PHE A 525 -28.76 25.46 32.07
CA PHE A 525 -28.45 24.76 30.81
C PHE A 525 -28.14 25.71 29.65
N GLN A 526 -27.35 26.76 29.93
CA GLN A 526 -27.02 27.75 28.91
C GLN A 526 -26.39 27.08 27.69
N ARG A 527 -26.88 27.46 26.50
CA ARG A 527 -26.45 26.90 25.22
C ARG A 527 -25.70 27.94 24.42
N THR A 528 -24.55 27.55 23.88
CA THR A 528 -23.74 28.36 22.96
C THR A 528 -23.33 27.52 21.76
N ARG A 529 -23.23 28.12 20.57
CA ARG A 529 -22.97 27.38 19.31
C ARG A 529 -21.67 27.86 18.66
N THR A 530 -20.91 26.94 18.08
CA THR A 530 -19.78 27.26 17.19
C THR A 530 -20.28 28.01 15.94
N ARG A 531 -19.49 28.94 15.39
CA ARG A 531 -19.85 29.72 14.19
C ARG A 531 -19.15 29.22 12.91
N ARG A 532 -18.12 28.37 13.04
CA ARG A 532 -17.48 27.64 11.92
C ARG A 532 -17.64 26.13 12.12
N GLY A 533 -17.86 25.41 11.03
CA GLY A 533 -17.95 23.96 10.99
C GLY A 533 -17.64 23.44 9.58
N PRO A 534 -17.68 22.11 9.35
CA PRO A 534 -17.99 21.08 10.35
C PRO A 534 -16.88 20.91 11.40
N LEU A 535 -17.25 20.67 12.67
CA LEU A 535 -16.30 20.39 13.76
C LEU A 535 -15.50 19.12 13.48
N THR A 536 -14.17 19.24 13.51
CA THR A 536 -13.26 18.12 13.34
C THR A 536 -13.36 17.15 14.50
N HIS A 537 -13.57 15.87 14.15
CA HIS A 537 -13.38 14.75 15.05
C HIS A 537 -12.17 13.94 14.59
N VAL A 538 -11.30 13.59 15.53
CA VAL A 538 -10.14 12.74 15.29
C VAL A 538 -10.44 11.32 15.77
N ARG A 539 -9.75 10.33 15.21
CA ARG A 539 -9.89 8.94 15.64
C ARG A 539 -9.57 8.79 17.13
N ASP A 540 -10.31 7.90 17.78
CA ASP A 540 -10.18 7.57 19.19
C ASP A 540 -10.53 6.09 19.43
N ASP A 541 -10.16 5.54 20.59
CA ASP A 541 -10.44 4.15 20.98
C ASP A 541 -11.72 3.97 21.80
N SER A 542 -12.47 5.06 22.01
CA SER A 542 -13.81 5.01 22.59
C SER A 542 -14.79 4.22 21.71
N PRO A 543 -15.93 3.73 22.26
CA PRO A 543 -16.94 3.01 21.47
C PRO A 543 -17.47 3.78 20.26
N ALA A 544 -17.44 5.12 20.30
CA ALA A 544 -17.82 5.96 19.16
C ALA A 544 -16.77 5.95 18.03
N GLY A 545 -15.51 5.61 18.33
CA GLY A 545 -14.38 5.59 17.40
C GLY A 545 -13.84 6.95 16.98
N ALA A 546 -14.38 8.02 17.54
CA ALA A 546 -13.97 9.39 17.25
C ALA A 546 -14.19 10.31 18.46
N ARG A 547 -13.28 11.26 18.62
CA ARG A 547 -13.31 12.28 19.67
C ARG A 547 -13.32 13.67 19.07
N SER A 548 -14.15 14.53 19.65
CA SER A 548 -14.22 15.95 19.35
C SER A 548 -12.87 16.65 19.61
N THR A 549 -12.51 17.59 18.73
CA THR A 549 -11.36 18.48 18.94
C THR A 549 -11.71 19.74 19.74
N LEU A 550 -12.98 19.90 20.14
CA LEU A 550 -13.48 21.06 20.86
C LEU A 550 -12.91 21.13 22.28
N GLU A 551 -12.22 22.22 22.59
CA GLU A 551 -11.88 22.63 23.93
C GLU A 551 -12.63 23.91 24.27
N VAL A 552 -13.42 23.88 25.36
CA VAL A 552 -14.15 25.04 25.88
C VAL A 552 -13.41 25.58 27.09
N ARG A 553 -13.14 26.88 27.09
CA ARG A 553 -12.60 27.62 28.22
C ARG A 553 -13.53 28.76 28.60
N VAL A 554 -13.74 28.93 29.90
CA VAL A 554 -14.48 30.06 30.46
C VAL A 554 -13.56 30.81 31.40
N ASP A 555 -13.33 32.10 31.12
CA ASP A 555 -12.33 32.92 31.82
C ASP A 555 -10.93 32.26 31.81
N GLY A 556 -10.58 31.60 30.71
CA GLY A 556 -9.32 30.88 30.53
C GLY A 556 -9.26 29.50 31.19
N VAL A 557 -10.25 29.12 31.99
CA VAL A 557 -10.33 27.81 32.67
C VAL A 557 -11.05 26.81 31.80
N ARG A 558 -10.46 25.62 31.63
CA ARG A 558 -11.04 24.53 30.82
C ARG A 558 -12.28 23.91 31.49
N TRP A 559 -13.28 23.62 30.66
CA TRP A 559 -14.48 22.87 30.99
C TRP A 559 -14.40 21.51 30.30
N GLU A 560 -14.69 20.43 31.03
CA GLU A 560 -14.52 19.06 30.52
C GLU A 560 -15.80 18.57 29.81
N PRO A 561 -15.67 17.95 28.63
CA PRO A 561 -16.80 17.35 27.95
C PRO A 561 -17.29 16.09 28.69
N VAL A 562 -18.60 15.97 28.86
CA VAL A 562 -19.25 14.76 29.40
C VAL A 562 -20.35 14.28 28.44
N PRO A 563 -20.66 12.96 28.40
CA PRO A 563 -21.73 12.43 27.56
C PRO A 563 -23.12 12.93 27.97
N ALA A 564 -23.33 13.12 29.27
CA ALA A 564 -24.56 13.62 29.86
C ALA A 564 -24.24 14.35 31.18
N LEU A 565 -25.10 15.32 31.55
CA LEU A 565 -24.93 16.13 32.76
C LEU A 565 -25.49 15.46 34.03
N ASP A 566 -26.28 14.40 33.89
CA ASP A 566 -27.01 13.74 34.97
C ASP A 566 -26.12 13.18 36.09
N THR A 567 -24.87 12.83 35.76
CA THR A 567 -23.88 12.33 36.72
C THR A 567 -22.95 13.41 37.27
N ALA A 568 -23.04 14.66 36.80
CA ALA A 568 -22.17 15.76 37.20
C ALA A 568 -22.66 16.46 38.48
N GLY A 569 -21.74 16.79 39.38
CA GLY A 569 -22.01 17.58 40.58
C GLY A 569 -22.27 19.07 40.30
N PRO A 570 -22.89 19.80 41.24
CA PRO A 570 -23.30 21.20 41.05
C PRO A 570 -22.16 22.19 40.81
N GLY A 571 -20.93 21.84 41.22
CA GLY A 571 -19.73 22.65 41.03
C GLY A 571 -18.85 22.21 39.87
N ASP A 572 -19.23 21.15 39.16
CA ASP A 572 -18.38 20.54 38.14
C ASP A 572 -18.40 21.38 36.87
N ARG A 573 -17.22 21.78 36.40
CA ARG A 573 -17.04 22.56 35.17
C ARG A 573 -17.10 21.63 33.96
N VAL A 574 -18.32 21.25 33.60
CA VAL A 574 -18.58 20.29 32.53
C VAL A 574 -19.55 20.82 31.48
N HIS A 575 -19.46 20.28 30.27
CA HIS A 575 -20.39 20.58 29.19
C HIS A 575 -20.73 19.35 28.36
N THR A 576 -21.87 19.37 27.69
CA THR A 576 -22.23 18.38 26.66
C THR A 576 -22.16 18.99 25.28
N GLU A 577 -21.86 18.18 24.28
CA GLU A 577 -21.70 18.59 22.88
C GLU A 577 -22.77 17.94 22.00
N ARG A 578 -23.46 18.73 21.17
CA ARG A 578 -24.43 18.22 20.18
C ARG A 578 -24.17 18.80 18.81
N LEU A 579 -24.00 17.93 17.83
CA LEU A 579 -23.88 18.33 16.43
C LEU A 579 -25.25 18.49 15.78
N ASP A 580 -25.37 19.49 14.93
CA ASP A 580 -26.53 19.71 14.06
C ASP A 580 -26.26 19.31 12.60
N ASP A 581 -27.24 19.59 11.75
CA ASP A 581 -27.27 19.20 10.33
C ASP A 581 -26.22 19.93 9.49
N GLU A 582 -25.76 21.10 9.94
CA GLU A 582 -24.69 21.87 9.31
C GLU A 582 -23.29 21.50 9.85
N GLY A 583 -23.21 20.54 10.78
CA GLY A 583 -21.96 20.15 11.44
C GLY A 583 -21.43 21.18 12.44
N LEU A 584 -22.27 22.14 12.84
CA LEU A 584 -21.97 23.06 13.94
C LEU A 584 -22.29 22.36 15.26
N THR A 585 -21.61 22.76 16.33
CA THR A 585 -21.71 22.15 17.65
C THR A 585 -22.35 23.11 18.64
N THR A 586 -23.40 22.63 19.29
CA THR A 586 -24.02 23.28 20.44
C THR A 586 -23.41 22.73 21.73
N VAL A 587 -22.79 23.62 22.49
CA VAL A 587 -22.29 23.35 23.85
C VAL A 587 -23.39 23.70 24.83
N THR A 588 -23.71 22.78 25.74
CA THR A 588 -24.66 22.99 26.84
C THR A 588 -23.97 22.80 28.18
N THR A 589 -24.01 23.81 29.05
CA THR A 589 -23.43 23.75 30.41
C THR A 589 -24.47 23.33 31.45
N GLY A 590 -24.08 23.27 32.73
CA GLY A 590 -24.96 22.84 33.81
C GLY A 590 -26.03 23.85 34.22
N ASP A 591 -26.93 23.39 35.10
CA ASP A 591 -28.00 24.16 35.73
C ASP A 591 -27.69 24.56 37.19
N GLY A 592 -26.49 24.25 37.69
CA GLY A 592 -26.07 24.44 39.08
C GLY A 592 -26.48 23.28 40.00
N ARG A 593 -27.06 22.20 39.46
CA ARG A 593 -27.28 20.91 40.13
C ARG A 593 -26.54 19.79 39.40
N HIS A 594 -26.69 19.76 38.09
CA HIS A 594 -26.12 18.84 37.12
C HIS A 594 -25.04 19.58 36.33
N GLY A 595 -23.88 19.80 36.97
CA GLY A 595 -22.83 20.69 36.47
C GLY A 595 -23.00 22.16 36.89
N ALA A 596 -21.89 22.89 36.87
CA ALA A 596 -21.84 24.31 37.18
C ALA A 596 -22.53 25.17 36.11
N ARG A 597 -23.12 26.29 36.54
CA ARG A 597 -23.55 27.37 35.65
C ARG A 597 -22.35 28.18 35.18
N LEU A 598 -22.47 28.79 34.01
CA LEU A 598 -21.44 29.69 33.52
C LEU A 598 -21.29 30.92 34.45
N PRO A 599 -20.05 31.30 34.83
CA PRO A 599 -19.82 32.58 35.48
C PRO A 599 -20.16 33.73 34.53
N GLY A 600 -20.63 34.83 35.10
CA GLY A 600 -20.93 36.06 34.35
C GLY A 600 -19.67 36.68 33.75
N GLY A 601 -19.70 37.02 32.46
CA GLY A 601 -18.60 37.69 31.78
C GLY A 601 -18.97 38.10 30.35
N VAL A 602 -18.09 38.81 29.66
CA VAL A 602 -18.30 39.28 28.27
C VAL A 602 -17.39 38.50 27.33
N GLU A 603 -17.98 37.80 26.36
CA GLU A 603 -17.28 36.90 25.42
C GLU A 603 -16.28 35.96 26.13
N ASN A 604 -16.56 35.61 27.39
CA ASN A 604 -15.65 34.84 28.25
C ASN A 604 -15.69 33.35 27.98
N VAL A 605 -16.70 32.87 27.23
CA VAL A 605 -16.77 31.49 26.75
C VAL A 605 -16.04 31.39 25.42
N VAL A 606 -14.85 30.81 25.42
CA VAL A 606 -13.97 30.68 24.25
C VAL A 606 -13.80 29.21 23.90
N ALA A 607 -13.94 28.89 22.61
CA ALA A 607 -13.69 27.56 22.07
C ALA A 607 -12.40 27.56 21.22
N THR A 608 -11.59 26.53 21.41
CA THR A 608 -10.51 26.17 20.47
C THR A 608 -10.85 24.82 19.87
N TYR A 609 -10.93 24.75 18.55
CA TYR A 609 -11.36 23.54 17.85
C TYR A 609 -10.87 23.52 16.41
N ARG A 610 -10.99 22.37 15.73
CA ARG A 610 -10.61 22.24 14.33
C ARG A 610 -11.82 22.17 13.41
N VAL A 611 -11.66 22.66 12.18
CA VAL A 611 -12.73 22.71 11.16
C VAL A 611 -12.30 21.89 9.94
N GLY A 612 -13.12 20.89 9.58
CA GLY A 612 -12.90 20.01 8.43
C GLY A 612 -12.95 18.52 8.79
N VAL A 613 -13.75 17.75 8.05
CA VAL A 613 -13.93 16.28 8.22
C VAL A 613 -14.28 15.64 6.87
N GLY A 614 -14.34 14.31 6.84
CA GLY A 614 -14.96 13.56 5.76
C GLY A 614 -14.23 13.64 4.43
N ALA A 615 -15.00 13.50 3.34
CA ALA A 615 -14.51 13.39 1.98
C ALA A 615 -13.72 14.62 1.51
N ALA A 616 -13.94 15.79 2.12
CA ALA A 616 -13.13 16.97 1.86
C ALA A 616 -11.64 16.73 2.17
N GLY A 617 -11.32 15.86 3.15
CA GLY A 617 -9.96 15.44 3.47
C GLY A 617 -9.41 14.32 2.57
N ALA A 618 -10.14 13.85 1.54
CA ALA A 618 -9.74 12.71 0.71
C ALA A 618 -8.68 13.07 -0.35
N VAL A 619 -7.55 13.66 0.08
CA VAL A 619 -6.48 14.11 -0.81
C VAL A 619 -5.70 12.95 -1.43
N ARG A 620 -5.34 13.08 -2.71
CA ARG A 620 -4.53 12.10 -3.44
C ARG A 620 -3.05 12.22 -3.04
N ALA A 621 -2.26 11.19 -3.36
CA ALA A 621 -0.79 11.27 -3.23
C ALA A 621 -0.25 12.50 -3.99
N GLY A 622 0.67 13.23 -3.36
CA GLY A 622 1.31 14.43 -3.91
C GLY A 622 0.43 15.69 -3.96
N GLN A 623 -0.83 15.64 -3.49
CA GLN A 623 -1.73 16.79 -3.56
C GLN A 623 -1.45 17.83 -2.46
N LEU A 624 -0.92 17.41 -1.30
CA LEU A 624 -0.43 18.31 -0.25
C LEU A 624 0.96 18.79 -0.62
N SER A 625 1.16 20.10 -0.74
CA SER A 625 2.47 20.69 -1.05
C SER A 625 2.68 22.12 -0.58
N ILE A 626 1.62 22.82 -0.18
CA ILE A 626 1.70 24.22 0.24
C ILE A 626 1.98 24.26 1.74
N LEU A 627 2.99 25.03 2.17
CA LEU A 627 3.32 25.28 3.59
C LEU A 627 2.95 26.73 3.94
N PRO A 628 1.73 27.02 4.46
CA PRO A 628 1.34 28.39 4.81
C PRO A 628 2.24 29.01 5.89
N ARG A 629 2.72 28.17 6.81
CA ARG A 629 3.69 28.53 7.85
C ARG A 629 4.86 27.57 7.78
N ARG A 630 5.80 27.84 6.87
CA ARG A 630 6.99 27.01 6.62
C ARG A 630 8.00 27.14 7.76
N PRO A 631 8.33 26.06 8.50
CA PRO A 631 9.42 26.08 9.49
C PRO A 631 10.77 26.40 8.85
N TYR A 632 11.64 27.11 9.56
CA TYR A 632 12.95 27.51 9.04
C TYR A 632 13.83 26.27 8.76
N GLY A 633 14.40 26.20 7.54
CA GLY A 633 15.23 25.07 7.11
C GLY A 633 14.47 23.89 6.50
N VAL A 634 13.13 23.85 6.57
CA VAL A 634 12.33 22.95 5.71
C VAL A 634 12.35 23.53 4.30
N ARG A 635 12.50 22.72 3.26
CA ARG A 635 12.44 23.09 1.84
C ARG A 635 11.05 22.86 1.23
N ALA A 636 10.49 21.68 1.47
CA ALA A 636 9.20 21.26 0.95
C ALA A 636 8.51 20.30 1.93
N ALA A 637 7.21 20.11 1.76
CA ALA A 637 6.46 19.05 2.40
C ALA A 637 5.51 18.43 1.39
N GLY A 638 5.19 17.16 1.54
CA GLY A 638 4.12 16.54 0.76
C GLY A 638 3.73 15.17 1.26
N ASN A 639 2.63 14.63 0.74
CA ASN A 639 2.13 13.32 1.11
C ASN A 639 2.47 12.26 0.05
N PRO A 640 3.39 11.32 0.31
CA PRO A 640 3.72 10.30 -0.69
C PRO A 640 2.58 9.29 -0.94
N ALA A 641 1.70 9.11 0.05
CA ALA A 641 0.52 8.25 -0.03
C ALA A 641 -0.77 9.09 0.02
N PRO A 642 -1.89 8.60 -0.54
CA PRO A 642 -3.18 9.26 -0.39
C PRO A 642 -3.61 9.33 1.07
N ALA A 643 -4.45 10.31 1.40
CA ALA A 643 -5.09 10.35 2.70
C ALA A 643 -6.06 9.17 2.86
N ARG A 644 -6.17 8.71 4.10
CA ARG A 644 -6.92 7.51 4.47
C ARG A 644 -7.85 7.83 5.63
N ASP A 645 -8.63 6.82 6.02
CA ASP A 645 -9.14 6.74 7.38
C ASP A 645 -10.13 7.87 7.77
N TRP A 646 -10.67 8.59 6.80
CA TRP A 646 -11.76 9.56 6.97
C TRP A 646 -13.12 8.88 6.90
N ALA A 647 -14.15 9.58 7.38
CA ALA A 647 -15.54 9.21 7.12
C ALA A 647 -16.40 10.47 7.10
N ASP A 648 -17.40 10.50 6.21
CA ASP A 648 -18.42 11.54 6.26
C ASP A 648 -19.30 11.37 7.50
N PRO A 649 -19.95 12.46 7.97
CA PRO A 649 -21.00 12.33 8.96
C PRO A 649 -22.05 11.34 8.51
N GLU A 650 -22.59 10.61 9.48
CA GLU A 650 -23.58 9.58 9.19
C GLU A 650 -24.82 10.19 8.51
N GLN A 651 -25.18 9.59 7.37
CA GLN A 651 -26.31 10.00 6.57
C GLN A 651 -27.61 9.38 7.09
N LEU A 652 -28.75 9.93 6.65
CA LEU A 652 -30.09 9.55 7.10
C LEU A 652 -30.35 8.04 7.10
N ASP A 653 -30.11 7.37 5.98
CA ASP A 653 -30.40 5.93 5.84
C ASP A 653 -29.51 5.07 6.76
N ALA A 654 -28.25 5.45 6.91
CA ALA A 654 -27.31 4.78 7.82
C ALA A 654 -27.71 5.00 9.29
N ALA A 655 -28.07 6.23 9.68
CA ALA A 655 -28.56 6.52 11.03
C ALA A 655 -29.80 5.69 11.38
N ARG A 656 -30.72 5.51 10.41
CA ARG A 656 -31.91 4.67 10.59
C ARG A 656 -31.59 3.20 10.77
N ALA A 657 -30.56 2.69 10.07
CA ALA A 657 -30.11 1.32 10.18
C ALA A 657 -29.34 1.05 11.49
N HIS A 658 -28.49 1.99 11.92
CA HIS A 658 -27.58 1.81 13.05
C HIS A 658 -28.17 2.18 14.40
N ALA A 659 -29.09 3.15 14.48
CA ALA A 659 -29.67 3.57 15.76
C ALA A 659 -30.30 2.42 16.55
N PRO A 660 -31.01 1.45 15.93
CA PRO A 660 -31.51 0.27 16.64
C PRO A 660 -30.41 -0.72 17.09
N LEU A 661 -29.27 -0.78 16.38
CA LEU A 661 -28.18 -1.72 16.68
C LEU A 661 -27.54 -1.42 18.03
N ARG A 662 -27.37 -0.13 18.36
CA ARG A 662 -26.76 0.27 19.63
C ARG A 662 -27.60 -0.15 20.85
N ILE A 663 -28.94 -0.15 20.72
CA ILE A 663 -29.82 -0.68 21.78
C ILE A 663 -29.67 -2.19 21.91
N ARG A 664 -29.43 -2.92 20.81
CA ARG A 664 -29.24 -4.37 20.84
C ARG A 664 -27.96 -4.77 21.57
N THR A 665 -26.89 -4.03 21.37
CA THR A 665 -25.58 -4.33 21.95
C THR A 665 -25.39 -3.75 23.35
N LEU A 666 -26.10 -2.67 23.73
CA LEU A 666 -25.92 -1.95 25.00
C LEU A 666 -24.44 -1.61 25.28
N ASP A 667 -23.71 -1.23 24.22
CA ASP A 667 -22.26 -0.98 24.23
C ASP A 667 -21.40 -2.20 24.69
N ARG A 668 -21.92 -3.43 24.53
CA ARG A 668 -21.23 -4.71 24.76
C ARG A 668 -21.26 -5.61 23.52
N ALA A 669 -20.17 -6.33 23.29
CA ALA A 669 -20.06 -7.30 22.19
C ALA A 669 -19.98 -8.73 22.73
N VAL A 670 -21.11 -9.46 22.72
CA VAL A 670 -21.19 -10.82 23.28
C VAL A 670 -21.29 -11.86 22.19
N SER A 671 -22.31 -11.75 21.34
CA SER A 671 -22.52 -12.63 20.18
C SER A 671 -21.60 -12.25 19.02
N VAL A 672 -21.41 -13.15 18.05
CA VAL A 672 -20.69 -12.85 16.79
C VAL A 672 -21.34 -11.63 16.12
N ALA A 673 -22.66 -11.63 15.94
CA ALA A 673 -23.41 -10.50 15.38
C ALA A 673 -23.20 -9.19 16.16
N ASP A 674 -23.05 -9.22 17.50
CA ASP A 674 -22.79 -8.01 18.28
C ASP A 674 -21.42 -7.39 17.94
N HIS A 675 -20.41 -8.21 17.62
CA HIS A 675 -19.10 -7.71 17.20
C HIS A 675 -19.17 -7.04 15.83
N GLU A 676 -19.98 -7.59 14.91
CA GLU A 676 -20.26 -6.98 13.61
C GLU A 676 -21.01 -5.65 13.76
N ASP A 677 -22.10 -5.63 14.54
CA ASP A 677 -22.92 -4.45 14.80
C ASP A 677 -22.12 -3.34 15.49
N PHE A 678 -21.29 -3.70 16.48
CA PHE A 678 -20.37 -2.77 17.14
C PHE A 678 -19.37 -2.18 16.14
N ALA A 679 -18.75 -3.01 15.31
CA ALA A 679 -17.78 -2.56 14.32
C ALA A 679 -18.42 -1.69 13.23
N ALA A 680 -19.64 -2.01 12.78
CA ALA A 680 -20.40 -1.20 11.83
C ALA A 680 -20.74 0.19 12.39
N GLY A 681 -21.00 0.27 13.71
CA GLY A 681 -21.21 1.50 14.46
C GLY A 681 -19.94 2.30 14.78
N PHE A 682 -18.75 1.78 14.49
CA PHE A 682 -17.49 2.46 14.79
C PHE A 682 -17.18 3.55 13.75
N ALA A 683 -16.79 4.75 14.18
CA ALA A 683 -16.50 5.84 13.24
C ALA A 683 -15.27 5.51 12.36
N GLY A 684 -15.38 5.78 11.06
CA GLY A 684 -14.35 5.42 10.06
C GLY A 684 -14.58 4.06 9.39
N VAL A 685 -15.42 3.19 9.93
CA VAL A 685 -15.76 1.90 9.32
C VAL A 685 -16.90 2.09 8.33
N THR A 686 -16.69 1.67 7.08
CA THR A 686 -17.69 1.72 6.00
C THR A 686 -18.43 0.39 5.82
N LEU A 687 -17.76 -0.72 6.14
CA LEU A 687 -18.32 -2.06 6.10
C LEU A 687 -17.59 -2.93 7.13
N ALA A 688 -18.35 -3.72 7.89
CA ALA A 688 -17.82 -4.70 8.83
C ALA A 688 -18.47 -6.06 8.60
N ARG A 689 -17.75 -7.12 8.97
CA ARG A 689 -18.28 -8.47 9.14
C ARG A 689 -17.57 -9.16 10.29
N SER A 690 -18.28 -9.99 11.03
CA SER A 690 -17.65 -10.90 11.99
C SER A 690 -17.91 -12.36 11.63
N ASP A 691 -16.88 -13.20 11.78
CA ASP A 691 -16.95 -14.64 11.56
C ASP A 691 -16.34 -15.36 12.77
N ASP A 692 -16.94 -16.48 13.18
CA ASP A 692 -16.36 -17.38 14.20
C ASP A 692 -15.42 -18.38 13.51
N VAL A 693 -14.14 -18.33 13.85
CA VAL A 693 -13.08 -19.04 13.13
C VAL A 693 -12.24 -19.87 14.08
N TRP A 694 -12.11 -21.17 13.78
CA TRP A 694 -11.17 -22.04 14.47
C TRP A 694 -9.75 -21.86 13.92
N ASP A 695 -8.80 -21.43 14.76
CA ASP A 695 -7.41 -21.15 14.37
C ASP A 695 -6.47 -22.38 14.45
N GLY A 696 -7.05 -23.56 14.71
CA GLY A 696 -6.31 -24.79 14.99
C GLY A 696 -6.12 -25.07 16.48
N ARG A 697 -6.37 -24.11 17.37
CA ARG A 697 -6.23 -24.23 18.82
C ARG A 697 -7.48 -23.83 19.58
N GLU A 698 -8.09 -22.70 19.23
CA GLU A 698 -9.28 -22.16 19.88
C GLU A 698 -10.20 -21.44 18.88
N GLN A 699 -11.43 -21.14 19.31
CA GLN A 699 -12.35 -20.31 18.54
C GLN A 699 -11.96 -18.84 18.67
N VAL A 700 -11.91 -18.14 17.54
CA VAL A 700 -11.55 -16.72 17.45
C VAL A 700 -12.60 -15.99 16.64
N VAL A 701 -13.19 -14.94 17.22
CA VAL A 701 -14.04 -14.02 16.48
C VAL A 701 -13.14 -13.14 15.60
N VAL A 702 -13.26 -13.28 14.29
CA VAL A 702 -12.53 -12.49 13.30
C VAL A 702 -13.44 -11.37 12.81
N VAL A 703 -13.11 -10.13 13.17
CA VAL A 703 -13.78 -8.92 12.67
C VAL A 703 -13.00 -8.37 11.49
N SER A 704 -13.64 -8.31 10.33
CA SER A 704 -13.09 -7.76 9.09
C SER A 704 -13.70 -6.40 8.81
N ALA A 705 -12.88 -5.37 8.60
CA ALA A 705 -13.35 -4.00 8.43
C ALA A 705 -12.76 -3.30 7.19
N LEU A 706 -13.60 -2.55 6.48
CA LEU A 706 -13.17 -1.58 5.47
C LEU A 706 -13.32 -0.16 6.00
N GLY A 707 -12.43 0.73 5.57
CA GLY A 707 -12.54 2.18 5.75
C GLY A 707 -12.98 2.88 4.46
N ALA A 708 -13.01 4.21 4.47
CA ALA A 708 -13.26 5.00 3.26
C ALA A 708 -12.02 5.03 2.35
N ALA A 709 -12.24 5.00 1.03
CA ALA A 709 -11.19 5.10 0.02
C ALA A 709 -11.03 6.53 -0.51
N ALA A 710 -9.80 6.93 -0.87
CA ALA A 710 -9.55 8.18 -1.58
C ALA A 710 -10.26 8.16 -2.96
N GLY A 711 -11.15 9.13 -3.22
CA GLY A 711 -11.97 9.19 -4.43
C GLY A 711 -13.39 8.62 -4.31
N GLY A 712 -13.80 8.20 -3.11
CA GLY A 712 -15.12 7.63 -2.84
C GLY A 712 -15.13 6.10 -2.91
N GLY A 713 -15.93 5.45 -2.07
CA GLY A 713 -15.99 3.99 -1.94
C GLY A 713 -15.31 3.46 -0.67
N ALA A 714 -15.00 2.16 -0.66
CA ALA A 714 -14.41 1.47 0.49
C ALA A 714 -13.06 0.83 0.14
N ALA A 715 -12.12 0.88 1.07
CA ALA A 715 -10.79 0.30 0.97
C ALA A 715 -10.47 -0.53 2.23
N PRO A 716 -9.49 -1.44 2.19
CA PRO A 716 -8.99 -2.09 3.40
C PRO A 716 -8.69 -1.06 4.49
N ALA A 717 -9.21 -1.29 5.71
CA ALA A 717 -9.03 -0.37 6.82
C ALA A 717 -7.53 -0.12 7.10
N GLY A 718 -7.15 1.14 7.32
CA GLY A 718 -5.79 1.50 7.69
C GLY A 718 -5.41 0.91 9.06
N PRO A 719 -4.10 0.79 9.35
CA PRO A 719 -3.65 0.15 10.58
C PRO A 719 -4.06 0.91 11.85
N GLU A 720 -4.19 2.23 11.77
CA GLU A 720 -4.66 3.06 12.88
C GLU A 720 -6.16 2.83 13.15
N LEU A 721 -6.98 2.67 12.11
CA LEU A 721 -8.39 2.30 12.25
C LEU A 721 -8.54 0.90 12.85
N VAL A 722 -7.78 -0.08 12.34
CA VAL A 722 -7.78 -1.45 12.86
C VAL A 722 -7.34 -1.50 14.33
N ALA A 723 -6.32 -0.72 14.71
CA ALA A 723 -5.84 -0.67 16.08
C ALA A 723 -6.87 -0.04 17.04
N ALA A 724 -7.48 1.09 16.66
CA ALA A 724 -8.50 1.75 17.47
C ALA A 724 -9.76 0.89 17.63
N LEU A 725 -10.26 0.31 16.54
CA LEU A 725 -11.40 -0.61 16.58
C LEU A 725 -11.10 -1.84 17.44
N ARG A 726 -9.88 -2.38 17.35
CA ARG A 726 -9.44 -3.48 18.23
C ARG A 726 -9.47 -3.09 19.69
N ALA A 727 -8.94 -1.92 20.05
CA ALA A 727 -8.94 -1.45 21.43
C ALA A 727 -10.37 -1.28 21.97
N ALA A 728 -11.25 -0.65 21.19
CA ALA A 728 -12.66 -0.48 21.53
C ALA A 728 -13.40 -1.83 21.73
N LEU A 729 -13.23 -2.76 20.80
CA LEU A 729 -13.83 -4.10 20.90
C LEU A 729 -13.24 -4.91 22.06
N VAL A 730 -11.94 -4.78 22.37
CA VAL A 730 -11.34 -5.41 23.56
C VAL A 730 -12.01 -4.91 24.84
N ALA A 731 -12.33 -3.61 24.93
CA ALA A 731 -13.01 -3.03 26.09
C ALA A 731 -14.51 -3.38 26.16
N ALA A 732 -15.15 -3.63 25.01
CA ALA A 732 -16.58 -3.91 24.91
C ALA A 732 -16.92 -5.41 24.98
N ARG A 733 -16.00 -6.31 24.61
CA ARG A 733 -16.26 -7.75 24.52
C ARG A 733 -16.24 -8.47 25.87
N ASP A 734 -16.76 -9.69 25.88
CA ASP A 734 -16.50 -10.64 26.97
C ASP A 734 -14.99 -10.97 27.07
N PRO A 735 -14.34 -10.89 28.26
CA PRO A 735 -12.92 -11.14 28.41
C PRO A 735 -12.45 -12.55 27.98
N GLY A 736 -13.34 -13.55 28.01
CA GLY A 736 -13.08 -14.92 27.58
C GLY A 736 -13.02 -15.08 26.06
N THR A 737 -13.69 -14.19 25.32
CA THR A 737 -13.72 -14.24 23.85
C THR A 737 -12.37 -13.84 23.25
N ARG A 738 -11.85 -14.68 22.36
CA ARG A 738 -10.69 -14.33 21.52
C ARG A 738 -11.13 -13.53 20.32
N LEU A 739 -10.36 -12.49 20.01
CA LEU A 739 -10.69 -11.52 18.97
C LEU A 739 -9.49 -11.23 18.09
N ALA A 740 -9.72 -11.26 16.77
CA ALA A 740 -8.81 -10.70 15.79
C ALA A 740 -9.54 -9.65 14.94
N VAL A 741 -9.05 -8.42 14.93
CA VAL A 741 -9.54 -7.35 14.05
C VAL A 741 -8.57 -7.20 12.87
N LEU A 742 -9.06 -7.40 11.66
CA LEU A 742 -8.26 -7.41 10.43
C LEU A 742 -8.83 -6.40 9.42
N ALA A 743 -7.97 -5.82 8.61
CA ALA A 743 -8.41 -5.08 7.43
C ALA A 743 -9.06 -6.06 6.45
N GLY A 744 -10.26 -5.72 5.97
CA GLY A 744 -10.98 -6.54 4.99
C GLY A 744 -10.20 -6.73 3.70
N GLU A 745 -10.34 -7.89 3.08
CA GLU A 745 -9.67 -8.21 1.81
C GLU A 745 -10.56 -7.77 0.63
N THR A 746 -10.03 -6.92 -0.25
CA THR A 746 -10.72 -6.51 -1.49
C THR A 746 -10.22 -7.33 -2.65
N VAL A 747 -11.13 -8.00 -3.36
CA VAL A 747 -10.82 -8.83 -4.53
C VAL A 747 -11.33 -8.12 -5.79
N PRO A 748 -10.44 -7.57 -6.63
CA PRO A 748 -10.85 -6.88 -7.84
C PRO A 748 -11.42 -7.85 -8.88
N PHE A 749 -12.50 -7.47 -9.53
CA PHE A 749 -13.08 -8.23 -10.63
C PHE A 749 -13.45 -7.33 -11.81
N GLY A 750 -13.48 -7.92 -12.99
CA GLY A 750 -13.86 -7.27 -14.24
C GLY A 750 -15.07 -7.95 -14.87
N LEU A 751 -15.87 -7.17 -15.59
CA LEU A 751 -16.98 -7.69 -16.39
C LEU A 751 -17.03 -7.08 -17.79
N ARG A 752 -17.53 -7.87 -18.73
CA ARG A 752 -17.95 -7.40 -20.05
C ARG A 752 -19.43 -7.68 -20.21
N VAL A 753 -20.19 -6.63 -20.51
CA VAL A 753 -21.60 -6.72 -20.90
C VAL A 753 -21.75 -6.28 -22.34
N ASP A 754 -22.47 -7.05 -23.13
CA ASP A 754 -22.87 -6.61 -24.47
C ASP A 754 -24.36 -6.23 -24.40
N VAL A 755 -24.73 -5.06 -24.93
CA VAL A 755 -26.06 -4.45 -24.75
C VAL A 755 -26.71 -4.16 -26.12
N ALA A 756 -27.97 -4.52 -26.27
CA ALA A 756 -28.84 -4.05 -27.35
C ALA A 756 -29.61 -2.82 -26.85
N HIS A 757 -29.39 -1.67 -27.48
CA HIS A 757 -29.99 -0.40 -27.09
C HIS A 757 -31.30 -0.12 -27.83
N ASP A 758 -32.21 0.61 -27.21
CA ASP A 758 -33.37 1.17 -27.87
C ASP A 758 -32.94 2.36 -28.74
N PRO A 759 -33.23 2.37 -30.06
CA PRO A 759 -32.88 3.49 -30.94
C PRO A 759 -33.48 4.85 -30.54
N ALA A 760 -34.51 4.88 -29.68
CA ALA A 760 -35.09 6.11 -29.16
C ALA A 760 -34.19 6.84 -28.14
N TYR A 761 -33.17 6.17 -27.59
CA TYR A 761 -32.23 6.73 -26.63
C TYR A 761 -30.84 6.89 -27.27
N PRO A 762 -30.12 8.00 -27.02
CA PRO A 762 -28.72 8.11 -27.43
C PRO A 762 -27.88 7.02 -26.77
N ARG A 763 -27.13 6.27 -27.60
CA ARG A 763 -26.35 5.12 -27.13
C ARG A 763 -25.36 5.48 -26.02
N ALA A 764 -24.66 6.60 -26.14
CA ALA A 764 -23.68 7.04 -25.15
C ALA A 764 -24.32 7.25 -23.76
N ASP A 765 -25.55 7.75 -23.72
CA ASP A 765 -26.29 7.98 -22.47
C ASP A 765 -26.70 6.66 -21.82
N VAL A 766 -27.15 5.68 -22.63
CA VAL A 766 -27.46 4.33 -22.13
C VAL A 766 -26.20 3.64 -21.60
N GLU A 767 -25.07 3.71 -22.32
CA GLU A 767 -23.81 3.13 -21.86
C GLU A 767 -23.30 3.79 -20.57
N ALA A 768 -23.42 5.12 -20.45
CA ALA A 768 -23.08 5.85 -19.23
C ALA A 768 -24.00 5.45 -18.06
N ALA A 769 -25.31 5.33 -18.30
CA ALA A 769 -26.29 4.90 -17.30
C ALA A 769 -26.07 3.45 -16.85
N VAL A 770 -25.71 2.55 -17.76
CA VAL A 770 -25.32 1.16 -17.43
C VAL A 770 -24.07 1.15 -16.56
N ARG A 771 -23.04 1.94 -16.91
CA ARG A 771 -21.81 2.04 -16.12
C ARG A 771 -22.11 2.57 -14.71
N ALA A 772 -22.95 3.60 -14.60
CA ALA A 772 -23.37 4.17 -13.32
C ALA A 772 -24.18 3.17 -12.48
N ALA A 773 -25.13 2.45 -13.08
CA ALA A 773 -25.94 1.44 -12.39
C ALA A 773 -25.08 0.29 -11.85
N LEU A 774 -24.12 -0.20 -12.65
CA LEU A 774 -23.17 -1.23 -12.23
C LEU A 774 -22.24 -0.74 -11.13
N ALA A 775 -21.70 0.47 -11.26
CA ALA A 775 -20.85 1.08 -10.24
C ALA A 775 -21.60 1.24 -8.89
N ALA A 776 -22.88 1.64 -8.93
CA ALA A 776 -23.71 1.77 -7.74
C ALA A 776 -24.06 0.41 -7.11
N ALA A 777 -24.44 -0.58 -7.93
CA ALA A 777 -24.85 -1.91 -7.47
C ALA A 777 -23.70 -2.74 -6.87
N TYR A 778 -22.47 -2.51 -7.34
CA TYR A 778 -21.28 -3.28 -6.96
C TYR A 778 -20.28 -2.48 -6.11
N THR A 779 -20.77 -1.53 -5.32
CA THR A 779 -19.99 -0.94 -4.23
C THR A 779 -19.82 -1.96 -3.10
N PRO A 780 -18.70 -1.94 -2.35
CA PRO A 780 -18.50 -2.86 -1.23
C PRO A 780 -19.63 -2.82 -0.19
N PRO A 781 -20.14 -1.64 0.24
CA PRO A 781 -21.28 -1.60 1.17
C PRO A 781 -22.58 -2.20 0.61
N ALA A 782 -22.82 -2.11 -0.71
CA ALA A 782 -24.01 -2.69 -1.34
C ALA A 782 -23.92 -4.21 -1.53
N LEU A 783 -22.70 -4.75 -1.68
CA LEU A 783 -22.46 -6.19 -1.79
C LEU A 783 -22.39 -6.89 -0.43
N GLY A 784 -21.66 -6.29 0.51
CA GLY A 784 -21.29 -6.92 1.77
C GLY A 784 -20.13 -7.92 1.62
N PHE A 785 -19.51 -8.27 2.75
CA PHE A 785 -18.48 -9.29 2.81
C PHE A 785 -19.05 -10.70 2.61
N ALA A 786 -18.22 -11.59 2.05
CA ALA A 786 -18.55 -12.98 1.76
C ALA A 786 -19.79 -13.16 0.86
N THR A 787 -20.13 -12.12 0.09
CA THR A 787 -21.21 -12.16 -0.91
C THR A 787 -20.62 -12.31 -2.31
N GLY A 788 -21.07 -13.33 -3.04
CA GLY A 788 -20.66 -13.54 -4.42
C GLY A 788 -21.36 -12.64 -5.44
N VAL A 789 -20.72 -12.42 -6.59
CA VAL A 789 -21.33 -11.76 -7.74
C VAL A 789 -21.77 -12.82 -8.73
N VAL A 790 -23.07 -12.87 -9.02
CA VAL A 790 -23.69 -13.84 -9.93
C VAL A 790 -24.03 -13.15 -11.26
N ALA A 791 -23.74 -13.84 -12.38
CA ALA A 791 -24.02 -13.33 -13.71
C ALA A 791 -25.48 -12.86 -13.90
N SER A 792 -26.45 -13.60 -13.36
CA SER A 792 -27.88 -13.28 -13.45
C SER A 792 -28.25 -11.95 -12.79
N ARG A 793 -27.69 -11.65 -11.60
CA ARG A 793 -27.93 -10.38 -10.90
C ARG A 793 -27.36 -9.19 -11.69
N THR A 794 -26.21 -9.38 -12.34
CA THR A 794 -25.62 -8.37 -13.23
C THR A 794 -26.54 -8.09 -14.41
N LEU A 795 -27.04 -9.13 -15.08
CA LEU A 795 -27.96 -8.97 -16.20
C LEU A 795 -29.25 -8.26 -15.80
N VAL A 796 -29.83 -8.59 -14.63
CA VAL A 796 -31.02 -7.90 -14.11
C VAL A 796 -30.74 -6.42 -13.86
N THR A 797 -29.59 -6.09 -13.27
CA THR A 797 -29.17 -4.71 -13.00
C THR A 797 -29.05 -3.90 -14.29
N VAL A 798 -28.40 -4.47 -15.31
CA VAL A 798 -28.25 -3.83 -16.63
C VAL A 798 -29.60 -3.70 -17.35
N ARG A 799 -30.44 -4.73 -17.29
CA ARG A 799 -31.76 -4.76 -17.93
C ARG A 799 -32.73 -3.72 -17.33
N ALA A 800 -32.56 -3.35 -16.07
CA ALA A 800 -33.39 -2.33 -15.42
C ALA A 800 -33.10 -0.90 -15.89
N VAL A 801 -31.98 -0.67 -16.60
CA VAL A 801 -31.62 0.66 -17.12
C VAL A 801 -32.54 1.03 -18.29
N PRO A 802 -33.22 2.20 -18.24
CA PRO A 802 -34.01 2.71 -19.36
C PRO A 802 -33.19 2.76 -20.66
N GLY A 803 -33.76 2.27 -21.75
CA GLY A 803 -33.08 2.19 -23.05
C GLY A 803 -32.33 0.89 -23.32
N VAL A 804 -32.23 -0.04 -22.36
CA VAL A 804 -31.69 -1.39 -22.60
C VAL A 804 -32.77 -2.35 -23.07
N ARG A 805 -32.67 -2.88 -24.31
CA ARG A 805 -33.61 -3.85 -24.92
C ARG A 805 -33.24 -5.32 -24.72
N ALA A 806 -31.96 -5.62 -24.61
CA ALA A 806 -31.43 -6.93 -24.23
C ALA A 806 -29.98 -6.76 -23.75
N CYS A 807 -29.47 -7.72 -22.99
CA CYS A 807 -28.06 -7.74 -22.59
C CYS A 807 -27.56 -9.18 -22.44
N THR A 808 -26.26 -9.36 -22.64
CA THR A 808 -25.52 -10.59 -22.35
C THR A 808 -24.28 -10.26 -21.53
N LEU A 809 -23.72 -11.24 -20.82
CA LEU A 809 -22.53 -11.07 -19.97
C LEU A 809 -21.41 -12.00 -20.46
N PRO A 810 -20.72 -11.68 -21.59
CA PRO A 810 -19.64 -12.52 -22.12
C PRO A 810 -18.50 -12.80 -21.13
N ARG A 811 -18.29 -11.93 -20.14
CA ARG A 811 -17.21 -12.10 -19.17
C ARG A 811 -17.62 -11.59 -17.78
N LEU A 812 -17.32 -12.41 -16.79
CA LEU A 812 -17.26 -12.06 -15.38
C LEU A 812 -16.06 -12.82 -14.81
N ALA A 813 -15.04 -12.12 -14.31
CA ALA A 813 -13.78 -12.75 -13.91
C ALA A 813 -13.05 -11.97 -12.79
N ALA A 814 -12.36 -12.69 -11.90
CA ALA A 814 -11.43 -12.16 -10.92
C ALA A 814 -10.11 -12.96 -10.99
N PRO A 815 -8.93 -12.32 -11.15
CA PRO A 815 -8.74 -10.89 -11.39
C PRO A 815 -9.33 -10.44 -12.75
N PRO A 816 -9.42 -9.12 -13.01
CA PRO A 816 -9.84 -8.60 -14.32
C PRO A 816 -9.00 -9.24 -15.44
N GLY A 817 -9.66 -9.67 -16.52
CA GLY A 817 -9.01 -10.35 -17.64
C GLY A 817 -8.79 -11.87 -17.45
N GLY A 818 -9.15 -12.43 -16.30
CA GLY A 818 -9.12 -13.88 -16.06
C GLY A 818 -10.15 -14.67 -16.87
N ALA A 819 -10.19 -15.99 -16.64
CA ALA A 819 -11.17 -16.88 -17.25
C ALA A 819 -12.60 -16.53 -16.82
N PRO A 820 -13.58 -16.52 -17.74
CA PRO A 820 -14.96 -16.19 -17.42
C PRO A 820 -15.61 -17.27 -16.54
N VAL A 821 -16.39 -16.83 -15.54
CA VAL A 821 -17.18 -17.68 -14.65
C VAL A 821 -18.59 -17.10 -14.46
N ASP A 822 -19.57 -17.94 -14.12
CA ASP A 822 -20.95 -17.48 -13.85
C ASP A 822 -21.16 -16.96 -12.42
N LEU A 823 -20.25 -17.32 -11.51
CA LEU A 823 -20.26 -16.94 -10.10
C LEU A 823 -18.84 -16.62 -9.64
N LEU A 824 -18.64 -15.40 -9.16
CA LEU A 824 -17.48 -15.04 -8.37
C LEU A 824 -17.80 -15.22 -6.89
N ALA A 825 -17.03 -16.05 -6.20
CA ALA A 825 -17.19 -16.26 -4.76
C ALA A 825 -16.29 -15.28 -3.98
N ALA A 826 -16.82 -14.74 -2.88
CA ALA A 826 -16.06 -14.04 -1.86
C ALA A 826 -16.04 -14.90 -0.60
N LEU A 827 -14.88 -15.05 0.03
CA LEU A 827 -14.71 -15.91 1.21
C LEU A 827 -15.01 -15.18 2.53
N PRO A 828 -15.55 -15.86 3.56
CA PRO A 828 -15.63 -15.33 4.91
C PRO A 828 -14.24 -15.28 5.58
N GLY A 829 -14.20 -14.72 6.80
CA GLY A 829 -13.05 -14.84 7.70
C GLY A 829 -12.71 -16.32 7.90
N ARG A 830 -11.41 -16.65 7.84
CA ARG A 830 -10.95 -18.05 7.78
C ARG A 830 -9.55 -18.22 8.34
N PHE A 831 -9.19 -19.46 8.64
CA PHE A 831 -7.82 -19.84 8.99
C PHE A 831 -7.16 -20.60 7.82
N ALA A 832 -6.00 -20.11 7.37
CA ALA A 832 -5.19 -20.74 6.32
C ALA A 832 -3.71 -20.67 6.68
N GLY A 833 -3.33 -21.35 7.78
CA GLY A 833 -2.02 -21.24 8.44
C GLY A 833 -1.84 -19.95 9.26
N THR A 834 -2.54 -18.89 8.88
CA THR A 834 -2.75 -17.65 9.63
C THR A 834 -4.21 -17.22 9.50
N LEU A 835 -4.71 -16.40 10.43
CA LEU A 835 -6.05 -15.81 10.33
C LEU A 835 -6.09 -14.87 9.11
N ARG A 836 -7.14 -15.03 8.30
CA ARG A 836 -7.43 -14.22 7.12
C ARG A 836 -8.77 -13.50 7.30
N PRO A 837 -8.87 -12.24 6.86
CA PRO A 837 -10.13 -11.50 6.88
C PRO A 837 -11.13 -12.07 5.85
N ALA A 838 -12.37 -11.64 5.97
CA ALA A 838 -13.39 -11.81 4.96
C ALA A 838 -13.07 -10.99 3.70
N GLN A 839 -13.52 -11.49 2.55
CA GLN A 839 -13.34 -10.88 1.25
C GLN A 839 -14.60 -10.12 0.81
N VAL A 840 -14.40 -9.01 0.11
CA VAL A 840 -15.43 -8.31 -0.65
C VAL A 840 -14.98 -8.17 -2.10
N LEU A 841 -15.90 -8.33 -3.05
CA LEU A 841 -15.62 -8.14 -4.47
C LEU A 841 -15.72 -6.65 -4.83
N THR A 842 -14.72 -6.13 -5.54
CA THR A 842 -14.68 -4.72 -5.98
C THR A 842 -14.63 -4.66 -7.50
N LEU A 843 -15.59 -3.95 -8.11
CA LEU A 843 -15.64 -3.78 -9.56
C LEU A 843 -14.50 -2.87 -10.04
N ALA A 844 -13.53 -3.44 -10.74
CA ALA A 844 -12.33 -2.74 -11.21
C ALA A 844 -12.39 -2.40 -12.71
N GLU A 845 -13.07 -3.22 -13.51
CA GLU A 845 -13.15 -3.04 -14.97
C GLU A 845 -14.55 -3.31 -15.50
N VAL A 846 -15.07 -2.39 -16.32
CA VAL A 846 -16.35 -2.53 -17.04
C VAL A 846 -16.15 -2.24 -18.51
N THR A 847 -16.29 -3.28 -19.33
CA THR A 847 -16.36 -3.14 -20.79
C THR A 847 -17.80 -3.28 -21.26
N ILE A 848 -18.27 -2.32 -22.06
CA ILE A 848 -19.62 -2.37 -22.68
C ILE A 848 -19.45 -2.56 -24.18
N GLY A 849 -19.97 -3.67 -24.71
CA GLY A 849 -20.00 -4.00 -26.13
C GLY A 849 -21.40 -3.87 -26.72
N VAL A 850 -21.48 -4.06 -28.05
CA VAL A 850 -22.75 -4.02 -28.80
C VAL A 850 -23.24 -5.43 -29.01
N MET A 851 -24.51 -5.69 -28.66
CA MET A 851 -25.21 -6.85 -29.19
C MET A 851 -25.72 -6.52 -30.59
N SER A 852 -25.25 -7.27 -31.58
CA SER A 852 -25.73 -7.26 -32.96
C SER A 852 -27.16 -7.75 -33.08
#